data_AF-A0A8D2ZW29-F1
#
_entry.id   AF-A0A8D2ZW29-F1
#
_cell.length_a   1.000
_cell.length_b   1.000
_cell.length_c   1.000
_cell.angle_alpha   90.00
_cell.angle_beta   90.00
_cell.angle_gamma   90.00
#
_symmetry.space_group_name_H-M   'P 1'
#
loop_
_entity.id
_entity.type
_entity.pdbx_description
1 polymer ?
#
loop_
_entity_poly.entity_id
_entity_poly.type
_entity_poly.pdbx_seq_one_letter_code
_entity_poly.pdbx_strand_id
1 'polypeptide(L)'
;MLSFVALLRQLHPSISAQSGSIVVAPSIVGSSVGDINISITQGCNHPSKEALNHDPAADSCGSLQPQNNRLADCRRKLKATLRRKFSHLLEGMTTQASKIPLNKIYTELYITEGGGAEVNKEHEVRRIETTTRTHLAQEKSIHCNELFDPLPGRHQRARTVITRGVAGIGKTVSVHKFSLDWAEERANANLEFVFPLSFRELNLMRKKTFSLVELLAVFFPDTKDTGIFSCDRNTMLFILDGLDESRLSLDFHKGEILSDVTQPTTVTVLLTNLIRGRLLPLSLVWITSRPVASSQIPVEFVDLVTEVRGFDNQQKDEYFRRKIADEDLANRVIAHVKSCRSLHIMCHIPVFCWMAASVLEKQLAATGGNHTPKTLTNMYIHFLALYVDDMKKRLPGRRESSTACVRANLISLGQLAFRELEKGHLIFYESDLVLSGINVTQASVFSGVYTQIFSEELSLCEEKMFCFVHLSVQEFFAALFVFLVFHNDNVNVLVKKVSASRLFLFRDASELCLYKEAVEKAVRCESGHFDIFLRFLLGLSLESSQTLLKHLMTSNRTNRKTRAEILKHIKERIRSSPSPDRCLNLFHCLGELNDHSLTEEIQCYLTSGALNRAKLSAAQWATLVFVLLTSEEELAVFELGHYSRSEEGLVRLLPVVKTAQVANLKACNLTVTCCEILANCVSSSPIRELDVSNNKLTDSGVTLLSAGLKGSKVETLRLRSCSLTEHCSGALASIISSASCQLKVMELTDNDVQDVGVEGLSVGLESPHCKLEMLILSLCRVTEAGCTFLASALNRSRLRELDLSYNHPGDLGLQLLSALRDDPQCSLQKLSVEECGESRILPGPKKYTVKLSLDPDTAHADLSLSEGNTKATRWTKQPYPDHPERFDFWRQVLCRQGLTGQCYWEAERCGRASIGVAYRRMCRKGEGKDSWLGRNNSSWALSCTDDGYRAVHDGTNTALTIPPSSNRVGVLLDWSAGTLSFYQVSCGSPGLLHTFLTSFTEPVYPGFQLAWVNSTITLC
;
A
#
# COMPACT_ATOMS: atom_id res chain seq x y z
N MET A 1 9.21 -25.22 -49.16
CA MET A 1 8.51 -26.09 -50.12
C MET A 1 7.13 -25.49 -50.35
N LEU A 2 6.83 -25.19 -51.63
CA LEU A 2 5.53 -24.81 -52.22
C LEU A 2 4.86 -23.48 -51.81
N SER A 3 4.86 -22.56 -52.78
CA SER A 3 3.97 -21.41 -52.89
C SER A 3 2.52 -21.85 -53.05
N PHE A 4 1.60 -21.21 -52.34
CA PHE A 4 0.22 -21.05 -52.79
C PHE A 4 -0.14 -19.57 -52.76
N VAL A 5 -0.25 -19.01 -53.97
CA VAL A 5 -0.87 -17.73 -54.27
C VAL A 5 -2.35 -17.83 -53.87
N ALA A 6 -2.80 -16.97 -52.94
CA ALA A 6 -4.22 -16.80 -52.62
C ALA A 6 -4.64 -15.37 -52.96
N LEU A 7 -5.50 -15.28 -53.96
CA LEU A 7 -6.19 -14.11 -54.49
C LEU A 7 -6.70 -13.16 -53.38
N LEU A 8 -6.16 -11.93 -53.31
CA LEU A 8 -6.78 -10.82 -52.58
C LEU A 8 -8.03 -10.37 -53.36
N ARG A 9 -9.20 -10.94 -53.04
CA ARG A 9 -10.49 -10.38 -53.49
C ARG A 9 -10.80 -9.14 -52.66
N GLN A 10 -10.64 -7.95 -53.24
CA GLN A 10 -11.28 -6.74 -52.73
C GLN A 10 -12.80 -6.92 -52.83
N LEU A 11 -13.49 -6.91 -51.69
CA LEU A 11 -14.94 -6.94 -51.60
C LEU A 11 -15.46 -5.49 -51.64
N HIS A 12 -16.34 -5.20 -52.60
CA HIS A 12 -17.13 -3.96 -52.65
C HIS A 12 -18.59 -4.27 -52.30
N PRO A 13 -18.97 -4.27 -51.01
CA PRO A 13 -20.36 -4.49 -50.62
C PRO A 13 -21.21 -3.26 -50.98
N SER A 14 -22.27 -3.46 -51.76
CA SER A 14 -23.31 -2.44 -51.98
C SER A 14 -24.53 -2.81 -51.14
N ILE A 15 -24.98 -1.90 -50.27
CA ILE A 15 -26.15 -2.13 -49.40
C ILE A 15 -27.19 -1.06 -49.69
N SER A 16 -28.40 -1.48 -50.06
CA SER A 16 -29.55 -0.60 -50.26
C SER A 16 -30.50 -0.66 -49.07
N ALA A 17 -30.88 0.50 -48.50
CA ALA A 17 -31.76 0.59 -47.33
C ALA A 17 -32.82 1.68 -47.49
N GLN A 18 -33.99 1.48 -46.88
CA GLN A 18 -35.08 2.47 -46.87
C GLN A 18 -34.86 3.52 -45.76
N SER A 19 -35.44 4.70 -45.93
CA SER A 19 -35.35 5.79 -44.94
C SER A 19 -35.87 5.33 -43.56
N GLY A 20 -34.99 5.33 -42.55
CA GLY A 20 -35.30 4.92 -41.17
C GLY A 20 -34.83 3.52 -40.77
N SER A 21 -34.22 2.74 -41.67
CA SER A 21 -33.67 1.41 -41.36
C SER A 21 -32.24 1.49 -40.79
N ILE A 22 -31.93 0.65 -39.79
CA ILE A 22 -30.55 0.48 -39.28
C ILE A 22 -29.85 -0.60 -40.12
N VAL A 23 -28.74 -0.24 -40.75
CA VAL A 23 -27.88 -1.16 -41.50
C VAL A 23 -26.68 -1.53 -40.64
N VAL A 24 -26.54 -2.82 -40.31
CA VAL A 24 -25.36 -3.34 -39.59
C VAL A 24 -24.43 -3.99 -40.60
N ALA A 25 -23.24 -3.42 -40.79
CA ALA A 25 -22.22 -4.01 -41.65
C ALA A 25 -21.59 -5.26 -40.98
N PRO A 26 -21.26 -6.32 -41.74
CA PRO A 26 -20.61 -7.50 -41.17
C PRO A 26 -19.17 -7.20 -40.73
N SER A 27 -18.78 -7.75 -39.57
CA SER A 27 -17.41 -7.66 -39.06
C SER A 27 -16.49 -8.63 -39.82
N ILE A 28 -15.52 -8.10 -40.58
CA ILE A 28 -14.49 -8.89 -41.26
C ILE A 28 -13.14 -8.52 -40.65
N VAL A 29 -12.50 -9.48 -39.97
CA VAL A 29 -11.17 -9.29 -39.35
C VAL A 29 -10.13 -9.88 -40.30
N GLY A 30 -9.19 -9.05 -40.79
CA GLY A 30 -8.01 -9.48 -41.52
C GLY A 30 -7.90 -9.10 -43.01
N SER A 31 -8.79 -8.26 -43.56
CA SER A 31 -8.73 -7.82 -44.97
C SER A 31 -8.97 -6.31 -45.13
N SER A 32 -8.34 -5.67 -46.11
CA SER A 32 -8.58 -4.28 -46.51
C SER A 32 -9.89 -4.15 -47.30
N VAL A 33 -10.82 -3.34 -46.82
CA VAL A 33 -12.11 -3.05 -47.49
C VAL A 33 -11.98 -1.76 -48.29
N GLY A 34 -12.41 -1.77 -49.57
CA GLY A 34 -12.55 -0.56 -50.38
C GLY A 34 -13.85 0.19 -50.09
N ASP A 35 -14.13 1.28 -50.80
CA ASP A 35 -15.29 2.15 -50.52
C ASP A 35 -16.63 1.39 -50.46
N ILE A 36 -17.42 1.69 -49.43
CA ILE A 36 -18.76 1.14 -49.20
C ILE A 36 -19.79 2.12 -49.76
N ASN A 37 -20.56 1.70 -50.78
CA ASN A 37 -21.64 2.50 -51.36
C ASN A 37 -22.99 2.13 -50.73
N ILE A 38 -23.62 3.12 -50.09
CA ILE A 38 -24.97 3.00 -49.52
C ILE A 38 -25.94 3.79 -50.40
N SER A 39 -26.93 3.12 -50.98
CA SER A 39 -27.99 3.76 -51.77
C SER A 39 -29.32 3.76 -51.00
N ILE A 40 -29.86 4.96 -50.75
CA ILE A 40 -31.13 5.15 -50.04
C ILE A 40 -32.21 5.45 -51.07
N THR A 41 -33.23 4.58 -51.16
CA THR A 41 -34.38 4.79 -52.05
C THR A 41 -35.53 5.44 -51.28
N GLN A 42 -35.86 6.69 -51.65
CA GLN A 42 -37.05 7.39 -51.17
C GLN A 42 -38.26 7.00 -52.03
N GLY A 43 -39.23 6.31 -51.44
CA GLY A 43 -40.52 6.05 -52.09
C GLY A 43 -41.43 7.27 -51.95
N CYS A 44 -41.49 8.13 -52.97
CA CYS A 44 -42.49 9.19 -53.09
C CYS A 44 -43.50 8.85 -54.19
N ASN A 45 -44.73 8.51 -53.81
CA ASN A 45 -45.89 8.61 -54.68
C ASN A 45 -46.65 9.90 -54.31
N HIS A 46 -46.62 10.89 -55.19
CA HIS A 46 -47.60 11.98 -55.22
C HIS A 46 -48.05 12.20 -56.67
N PRO A 47 -49.33 12.46 -56.93
CA PRO A 47 -49.75 13.24 -58.08
C PRO A 47 -50.05 14.69 -57.67
N SER A 48 -49.59 15.58 -58.56
CA SER A 48 -49.59 17.04 -58.60
C SER A 48 -50.95 17.76 -58.53
N LYS A 49 -50.98 18.99 -57.98
CA LYS A 49 -51.25 20.24 -58.73
C LYS A 49 -51.20 21.51 -57.85
N GLU A 50 -50.69 22.58 -58.45
CA GLU A 50 -50.51 23.94 -57.94
C GLU A 50 -51.83 24.71 -57.76
N ALA A 51 -51.88 25.62 -56.76
CA ALA A 51 -52.07 27.08 -56.93
C ALA A 51 -52.62 27.77 -55.66
N LEU A 52 -51.79 28.66 -55.08
CA LEU A 52 -52.09 29.97 -54.47
C LEU A 52 -53.46 30.21 -53.79
N ASN A 53 -53.47 30.34 -52.45
CA ASN A 53 -53.61 31.62 -51.74
C ASN A 53 -53.91 31.47 -50.23
N HIS A 54 -53.42 32.45 -49.47
CA HIS A 54 -53.78 32.86 -48.10
C HIS A 54 -53.19 32.10 -46.89
N ASP A 55 -52.20 32.73 -46.26
CA ASP A 55 -52.11 32.83 -44.78
C ASP A 55 -53.18 33.78 -44.23
N PRO A 56 -53.53 33.78 -42.93
CA PRO A 56 -52.99 32.94 -41.84
C PRO A 56 -54.09 32.24 -40.98
N ALA A 57 -53.81 31.04 -40.47
CA ALA A 57 -54.63 30.42 -39.42
C ALA A 57 -53.79 29.72 -38.35
N ALA A 58 -53.90 30.28 -37.15
CA ALA A 58 -53.98 29.64 -35.83
C ALA A 58 -53.28 28.27 -35.61
N ASP A 59 -52.34 28.32 -34.67
CA ASP A 59 -51.81 27.21 -33.89
C ASP A 59 -52.86 26.12 -33.54
N SER A 60 -52.51 24.88 -33.85
CA SER A 60 -53.05 23.69 -33.17
C SER A 60 -51.90 22.85 -32.61
N CYS A 61 -51.35 23.32 -31.48
CA CYS A 61 -50.58 22.50 -30.54
C CYS A 61 -51.55 21.53 -29.83
N GLY A 62 -51.62 20.27 -30.29
CA GLY A 62 -52.56 19.28 -29.73
C GLY A 62 -52.03 17.88 -29.40
N SER A 63 -50.89 17.43 -29.94
CA SER A 63 -50.51 16.01 -29.86
C SER A 63 -49.31 15.65 -28.98
N LEU A 64 -48.49 16.61 -28.53
CA LEU A 64 -47.27 16.36 -27.71
C LEU A 64 -47.46 16.55 -26.19
N GLN A 65 -48.53 17.22 -25.75
CA GLN A 65 -48.80 17.49 -24.34
C GLN A 65 -49.20 16.24 -23.49
N PRO A 66 -49.95 15.24 -24.00
CA PRO A 66 -50.41 14.11 -23.17
C PRO A 66 -49.29 13.16 -22.72
N GLN A 67 -48.30 12.91 -23.58
CA GLN A 67 -47.17 12.01 -23.26
C GLN A 67 -46.18 12.67 -22.29
N ASN A 68 -45.90 13.96 -22.46
CA ASN A 68 -45.03 14.71 -21.53
C ASN A 68 -45.63 14.80 -20.11
N ASN A 69 -46.96 14.93 -19.99
CA ASN A 69 -47.63 14.91 -18.68
C ASN A 69 -47.55 13.53 -18.00
N ARG A 70 -47.70 12.43 -18.76
CA ARG A 70 -47.55 11.06 -18.22
C ARG A 70 -46.13 10.76 -17.74
N LEU A 71 -45.11 11.19 -18.49
CA LEU A 71 -43.70 11.04 -18.11
C LEU A 71 -43.37 11.87 -16.87
N ALA A 72 -43.85 13.11 -16.79
CA ALA A 72 -43.67 13.97 -15.63
C ALA A 72 -44.33 13.39 -14.36
N ASP A 73 -45.54 12.84 -14.50
CA ASP A 73 -46.26 12.16 -13.42
C ASP A 73 -45.55 10.88 -12.97
N CYS A 74 -45.08 10.07 -13.92
CA CYS A 74 -44.28 8.88 -13.62
C CYS A 74 -43.01 9.25 -12.83
N ARG A 75 -42.27 10.27 -13.30
CA ARG A 75 -41.07 10.78 -12.63
C ARG A 75 -41.36 11.25 -11.21
N ARG A 76 -42.44 12.00 -11.00
CA ARG A 76 -42.86 12.47 -9.67
C ARG A 76 -43.19 11.31 -8.72
N LYS A 77 -43.90 10.28 -9.22
CA LYS A 77 -44.22 9.08 -8.45
C LYS A 77 -42.99 8.24 -8.13
N LEU A 78 -42.09 8.05 -9.10
CA LEU A 78 -40.81 7.37 -8.89
C LEU A 78 -39.98 8.08 -7.81
N LYS A 79 -39.82 9.40 -7.89
CA LYS A 79 -39.14 10.19 -6.85
C LYS A 79 -39.81 10.03 -5.49
N ALA A 80 -41.14 10.04 -5.40
CA ALA A 80 -41.86 9.80 -4.15
C ALA A 80 -41.60 8.39 -3.58
N THR A 81 -41.60 7.36 -4.44
CA THR A 81 -41.28 5.98 -4.07
C THR A 81 -39.86 5.86 -3.54
N LEU A 82 -38.87 6.48 -4.19
CA LEU A 82 -37.47 6.46 -3.73
C LEU A 82 -37.29 7.25 -2.42
N ARG A 83 -37.91 8.43 -2.26
CA ARG A 83 -37.92 9.17 -0.98
C ARG A 83 -38.48 8.31 0.15
N ARG A 84 -39.58 7.61 -0.09
CA ARG A 84 -40.20 6.70 0.88
C ARG A 84 -39.28 5.52 1.22
N LYS A 85 -38.60 4.92 0.23
CA LYS A 85 -37.71 3.76 0.40
C LYS A 85 -36.39 4.10 1.11
N PHE A 86 -35.80 5.27 0.83
CA PHE A 86 -34.42 5.59 1.25
C PHE A 86 -34.26 6.77 2.23
N SER A 87 -35.32 7.47 2.61
CA SER A 87 -35.25 8.60 3.55
C SER A 87 -34.72 8.24 4.94
N HIS A 88 -34.87 6.99 5.36
CA HIS A 88 -34.50 6.52 6.69
C HIS A 88 -33.63 5.27 6.61
N LEU A 89 -32.66 5.16 7.51
CA LEU A 89 -31.97 3.91 7.78
C LEU A 89 -32.71 3.17 8.90
N LEU A 90 -32.92 1.87 8.70
CA LEU A 90 -33.32 0.97 9.78
C LEU A 90 -32.06 0.60 10.54
N GLU A 91 -31.95 1.09 11.77
CA GLU A 91 -30.80 0.84 12.60
C GLU A 91 -31.09 -0.28 13.59
N GLY A 92 -30.27 -1.33 13.54
CA GLY A 92 -30.30 -2.42 14.51
C GLY A 92 -31.57 -3.25 14.49
N MET A 93 -32.01 -3.63 15.69
CA MET A 93 -32.94 -4.74 15.90
C MET A 93 -34.41 -4.33 15.78
N THR A 94 -34.80 -3.06 15.96
CA THR A 94 -36.19 -2.66 16.30
C THR A 94 -37.09 -2.30 15.11
N THR A 95 -38.37 -2.68 15.21
CA THR A 95 -39.44 -2.39 14.24
C THR A 95 -39.89 -0.93 14.33
N GLN A 96 -39.91 -0.23 13.18
CA GLN A 96 -40.47 1.11 12.85
C GLN A 96 -40.21 2.33 13.77
N ALA A 97 -39.89 2.17 15.05
CA ALA A 97 -39.72 3.23 16.04
C ALA A 97 -38.29 3.83 16.10
N SER A 98 -37.31 3.26 15.40
CA SER A 98 -35.90 3.71 15.36
C SER A 98 -35.45 4.16 13.96
N LYS A 99 -36.34 4.78 13.19
CA LYS A 99 -35.99 5.35 11.88
C LYS A 99 -35.17 6.61 12.08
N ILE A 100 -33.87 6.56 11.78
CA ILE A 100 -33.04 7.77 11.76
C ILE A 100 -32.98 8.29 10.33
N PRO A 101 -33.23 9.60 10.10
CA PRO A 101 -33.08 10.19 8.78
C PRO A 101 -31.67 9.93 8.23
N LEU A 102 -31.58 9.36 7.02
CA LEU A 102 -30.30 9.02 6.39
C LEU A 102 -29.38 10.24 6.33
N ASN A 103 -29.94 11.40 5.97
CA ASN A 103 -29.23 12.68 5.90
C ASN A 103 -28.59 13.14 7.22
N LYS A 104 -29.07 12.67 8.38
CA LYS A 104 -28.54 13.04 9.70
C LYS A 104 -27.29 12.24 10.08
N ILE A 105 -27.23 10.96 9.69
CA ILE A 105 -26.14 10.04 10.04
C ILE A 105 -25.13 9.89 8.90
N TYR A 106 -25.55 10.09 7.65
CA TYR A 106 -24.69 9.88 6.49
C TYR A 106 -23.41 10.70 6.64
N THR A 107 -22.30 9.99 6.59
CA THR A 107 -20.94 10.54 6.53
C THR A 107 -20.41 10.13 5.17
N GLU A 108 -19.86 11.09 4.44
CA GLU A 108 -19.41 10.86 3.07
C GLU A 108 -18.34 9.78 3.03
N LEU A 109 -18.41 8.86 2.05
CA LEU A 109 -17.41 7.81 1.91
C LEU A 109 -16.26 8.31 1.04
N TYR A 110 -15.04 7.95 1.44
CA TYR A 110 -13.86 8.19 0.61
C TYR A 110 -13.79 7.18 -0.55
N ILE A 111 -13.99 7.65 -1.79
CA ILE A 111 -13.98 6.83 -3.01
C ILE A 111 -12.84 7.31 -3.92
N THR A 112 -12.09 6.38 -4.51
CA THR A 112 -10.99 6.68 -5.45
C THR A 112 -11.12 5.92 -6.76
N GLU A 113 -10.37 6.30 -7.78
CA GLU A 113 -10.23 5.50 -9.01
C GLU A 113 -9.46 4.20 -8.70
N GLY A 114 -10.05 3.06 -9.05
CA GLY A 114 -9.48 1.74 -8.79
C GLY A 114 -8.42 1.37 -9.82
N GLY A 115 -7.19 1.09 -9.37
CA GLY A 115 -6.11 0.62 -10.24
C GLY A 115 -6.38 -0.76 -10.84
N GLY A 116 -5.81 -1.03 -12.02
CA GLY A 116 -5.92 -2.33 -12.74
C GLY A 116 -5.18 -3.51 -12.09
N ALA A 117 -4.87 -3.44 -10.79
CA ALA A 117 -4.12 -4.47 -10.08
C ALA A 117 -4.93 -5.76 -9.89
N GLU A 118 -4.22 -6.89 -9.86
CA GLU A 118 -4.75 -8.24 -9.68
C GLU A 118 -5.80 -8.33 -8.55
N VAL A 119 -6.82 -9.18 -8.74
CA VAL A 119 -7.87 -9.43 -7.75
C VAL A 119 -7.24 -10.12 -6.54
N ASN A 120 -6.81 -9.33 -5.55
CA ASN A 120 -6.28 -9.85 -4.30
C ASN A 120 -7.40 -10.64 -3.56
N LYS A 121 -7.15 -11.94 -3.34
CA LYS A 121 -8.08 -12.92 -2.74
C LYS A 121 -8.09 -12.91 -1.20
N GLU A 122 -7.35 -12.00 -0.58
CA GLU A 122 -7.22 -11.89 0.87
C GLU A 122 -8.51 -11.48 1.60
N HIS A 123 -8.59 -11.87 2.88
CA HIS A 123 -9.67 -11.53 3.79
C HIS A 123 -9.86 -10.01 3.95
N GLU A 124 -11.10 -9.58 4.17
CA GLU A 124 -11.48 -8.16 4.15
C GLU A 124 -10.80 -7.33 5.24
N VAL A 125 -10.66 -7.90 6.44
CA VAL A 125 -9.97 -7.23 7.55
C VAL A 125 -8.49 -7.02 7.27
N ARG A 126 -7.82 -8.00 6.64
CA ARG A 126 -6.41 -7.86 6.23
C ARG A 126 -6.24 -6.76 5.19
N ARG A 127 -7.20 -6.66 4.25
CA ARG A 127 -7.21 -5.56 3.27
C ARG A 127 -7.31 -4.22 3.96
N ILE A 128 -8.20 -4.06 4.94
CA ILE A 128 -8.36 -2.78 5.66
C ILE A 128 -7.09 -2.41 6.41
N GLU A 129 -6.50 -3.34 7.14
CA GLU A 129 -5.23 -3.16 7.87
C GLU A 129 -4.07 -2.75 6.95
N THR A 130 -4.09 -3.21 5.69
CA THR A 130 -3.09 -2.88 4.67
C THR A 130 -3.39 -1.56 3.94
N THR A 131 -4.67 -1.31 3.64
CA THR A 131 -5.18 -0.18 2.85
C THR A 131 -5.16 1.13 3.65
N THR A 132 -5.47 1.09 4.96
CA THR A 132 -5.40 2.27 5.84
C THR A 132 -3.99 2.88 5.94
N ARG A 133 -2.96 2.17 5.51
CA ARG A 133 -1.55 2.64 5.56
C ARG A 133 -1.00 3.14 4.24
N THR A 134 -1.66 2.82 3.12
CA THR A 134 -1.20 3.30 1.81
C THR A 134 -1.63 4.75 1.68
N HIS A 135 -0.67 5.67 1.78
CA HIS A 135 -0.95 7.10 1.88
C HIS A 135 -1.83 7.61 0.73
N LEU A 136 -2.91 8.30 1.13
CA LEU A 136 -3.98 8.88 0.30
C LEU A 136 -3.53 10.15 -0.45
N ALA A 137 -2.23 10.46 -0.50
CA ALA A 137 -1.70 11.81 -0.84
C ALA A 137 -2.02 12.29 -2.25
N GLN A 138 -2.34 11.39 -3.18
CA GLN A 138 -2.51 11.75 -4.59
C GLN A 138 -3.64 10.98 -5.27
N GLU A 139 -4.38 10.14 -4.54
CA GLU A 139 -5.59 9.56 -5.13
C GLU A 139 -6.69 10.61 -5.08
N LYS A 140 -7.11 11.08 -6.25
CA LYS A 140 -8.19 12.05 -6.35
C LYS A 140 -9.45 11.41 -5.78
N SER A 141 -9.96 11.98 -4.69
CA SER A 141 -11.25 11.59 -4.14
C SER A 141 -12.33 11.91 -5.17
N ILE A 142 -13.23 10.96 -5.40
CA ILE A 142 -14.37 11.09 -6.31
C ILE A 142 -15.61 11.15 -5.44
N HIS A 143 -16.32 12.27 -5.47
CA HIS A 143 -17.60 12.36 -4.78
C HIS A 143 -18.61 11.39 -5.44
N CYS A 144 -19.46 10.73 -4.66
CA CYS A 144 -20.41 9.72 -5.18
C CYS A 144 -21.34 10.28 -6.29
N ASN A 145 -21.73 11.55 -6.18
CA ASN A 145 -22.52 12.23 -7.22
C ASN A 145 -21.72 12.62 -8.48
N GLU A 146 -20.40 12.55 -8.46
CA GLU A 146 -19.51 12.90 -9.58
C GLU A 146 -19.01 11.65 -10.34
N LEU A 147 -19.49 10.45 -10.00
CA LEU A 147 -19.03 9.17 -10.58
C LEU A 147 -19.11 9.10 -12.12
N PHE A 148 -20.03 9.85 -12.71
CA PHE A 148 -20.28 9.88 -14.16
C PHE A 148 -19.83 11.18 -14.82
N ASP A 149 -19.15 12.06 -14.09
CA ASP A 149 -18.62 13.30 -14.64
C ASP A 149 -17.25 13.07 -15.31
N PRO A 150 -16.89 13.85 -16.34
CA PRO A 150 -15.61 13.66 -17.04
C PRO A 150 -14.43 13.93 -16.10
N LEU A 151 -13.59 12.91 -15.87
CA LEU A 151 -12.34 13.09 -15.12
C LEU A 151 -11.35 13.96 -15.92
N PRO A 152 -10.53 14.80 -15.26
CA PRO A 152 -9.53 15.63 -15.96
C PRO A 152 -8.57 14.75 -16.77
N GLY A 153 -8.57 14.91 -18.09
CA GLY A 153 -7.74 14.12 -19.03
C GLY A 153 -8.47 13.04 -19.82
N ARG A 154 -9.75 12.73 -19.51
CA ARG A 154 -10.61 11.91 -20.39
C ARG A 154 -11.61 12.81 -21.13
N HIS A 155 -11.64 12.69 -22.46
CA HIS A 155 -12.61 13.42 -23.30
C HIS A 155 -13.99 12.77 -23.36
N GLN A 156 -14.15 11.54 -22.86
CA GLN A 156 -15.38 10.75 -23.00
C GLN A 156 -15.97 10.37 -21.63
N ARG A 157 -17.29 10.55 -21.49
CA ARG A 157 -18.05 10.25 -20.27
C ARG A 157 -18.13 8.72 -20.05
N ALA A 158 -17.89 8.24 -18.83
CA ALA A 158 -18.04 6.83 -18.51
C ALA A 158 -19.52 6.40 -18.59
N ARG A 159 -19.80 5.26 -19.21
CA ARG A 159 -21.14 4.66 -19.28
C ARG A 159 -21.34 3.63 -18.16
N THR A 160 -20.38 2.72 -18.01
CA THR A 160 -20.42 1.65 -17.00
C THR A 160 -19.38 1.91 -15.91
N VAL A 161 -19.84 2.13 -14.68
CA VAL A 161 -19.00 2.34 -13.50
C VAL A 161 -19.14 1.15 -12.55
N ILE A 162 -18.03 0.54 -12.15
CA ILE A 162 -18.00 -0.49 -11.10
C ILE A 162 -17.36 0.07 -9.84
N THR A 163 -18.12 0.14 -8.75
CA THR A 163 -17.63 0.53 -7.43
C THR A 163 -17.35 -0.71 -6.57
N ARG A 164 -16.06 -0.94 -6.31
CA ARG A 164 -15.55 -2.03 -5.49
C ARG A 164 -15.40 -1.59 -4.03
N GLY A 165 -15.54 -2.53 -3.10
CA GLY A 165 -15.22 -2.28 -1.70
C GLY A 165 -15.50 -3.47 -0.81
N VAL A 166 -14.85 -3.55 0.35
CA VAL A 166 -15.06 -4.62 1.35
C VAL A 166 -16.50 -4.62 1.89
N ALA A 167 -16.94 -5.72 2.49
CA ALA A 167 -18.27 -5.79 3.11
C ALA A 167 -18.42 -4.73 4.21
N GLY A 168 -19.65 -4.27 4.43
CA GLY A 168 -19.96 -3.26 5.45
C GLY A 168 -19.41 -1.85 5.19
N ILE A 169 -18.60 -1.63 4.13
CA ILE A 169 -17.91 -0.36 3.86
C ILE A 169 -18.84 0.79 3.48
N GLY A 170 -20.13 0.51 3.23
CA GLY A 170 -21.15 1.52 2.94
C GLY A 170 -21.60 1.62 1.50
N LYS A 171 -21.20 0.70 0.60
CA LYS A 171 -21.62 0.68 -0.83
C LYS A 171 -23.13 0.88 -1.03
N THR A 172 -23.95 0.03 -0.41
CA THR A 172 -25.43 0.11 -0.47
C THR A 172 -25.96 1.42 0.14
N VAL A 173 -25.34 1.91 1.22
CA VAL A 173 -25.74 3.19 1.85
C VAL A 173 -25.46 4.37 0.91
N SER A 174 -24.37 4.33 0.15
CA SER A 174 -24.10 5.33 -0.90
C SER A 174 -25.08 5.25 -2.07
N VAL A 175 -25.51 4.05 -2.48
CA VAL A 175 -26.58 3.89 -3.48
C VAL A 175 -27.89 4.50 -2.99
N HIS A 176 -28.25 4.24 -1.73
CA HIS A 176 -29.42 4.84 -1.10
C HIS A 176 -29.30 6.37 -1.02
N LYS A 177 -28.15 6.90 -0.64
CA LYS A 177 -27.90 8.34 -0.55
C LYS A 177 -27.97 9.03 -1.91
N PHE A 178 -27.31 8.47 -2.92
CA PHE A 178 -27.36 8.97 -4.30
C PHE A 178 -28.81 9.01 -4.82
N SER A 179 -29.55 7.92 -4.62
CA SER A 179 -30.95 7.81 -5.04
C SER A 179 -31.86 8.79 -4.30
N LEU A 180 -31.59 9.03 -3.00
CA LEU A 180 -32.31 10.01 -2.20
C LEU A 180 -32.00 11.44 -2.65
N ASP A 181 -30.74 11.78 -2.92
CA ASP A 181 -30.34 13.12 -3.38
C ASP A 181 -30.95 13.46 -4.74
N TRP A 182 -31.00 12.49 -5.66
CA TRP A 182 -31.71 12.64 -6.94
C TRP A 182 -33.22 12.83 -6.71
N ALA A 183 -33.81 12.02 -5.83
CA ALA A 183 -35.23 12.10 -5.55
C ALA A 183 -35.62 13.40 -4.85
N GLU A 184 -34.79 13.93 -3.95
CA GLU A 184 -34.95 15.22 -3.26
C GLU A 184 -34.50 16.43 -4.11
N GLU A 185 -34.00 16.19 -5.32
CA GLU A 185 -33.55 17.24 -6.27
C GLU A 185 -32.36 18.05 -5.76
N ARG A 186 -31.50 17.43 -4.93
CA ARG A 186 -30.28 18.05 -4.40
C ARG A 186 -29.08 17.89 -5.32
N ALA A 187 -29.04 16.82 -6.12
CA ALA A 187 -27.96 16.51 -7.04
C ALA A 187 -28.46 15.72 -8.27
N ASN A 188 -27.60 15.57 -9.28
CA ASN A 188 -27.84 14.75 -10.49
C ASN A 188 -29.07 15.17 -11.31
N ALA A 189 -29.33 16.49 -11.43
CA ALA A 189 -30.45 17.04 -12.20
C ALA A 189 -30.39 16.73 -13.71
N ASN A 190 -29.23 16.27 -14.19
CA ASN A 190 -28.98 15.79 -15.56
C ASN A 190 -29.56 14.40 -15.86
N LEU A 191 -30.03 13.66 -14.85
CA LEU A 191 -30.66 12.34 -15.01
C LEU A 191 -32.18 12.45 -14.97
N GLU A 192 -32.85 11.94 -16.00
CA GLU A 192 -34.31 11.92 -16.06
C GLU A 192 -34.92 10.80 -15.21
N PHE A 193 -34.28 9.64 -15.17
CA PHE A 193 -34.73 8.47 -14.41
C PHE A 193 -33.57 7.75 -13.72
N VAL A 194 -33.80 7.29 -12.49
CA VAL A 194 -32.86 6.47 -11.72
C VAL A 194 -33.58 5.21 -11.23
N PHE A 195 -33.07 4.04 -11.63
CA PHE A 195 -33.64 2.73 -11.29
C PHE A 195 -32.64 1.92 -10.45
N PRO A 196 -32.72 1.99 -9.11
CA PRO A 196 -31.93 1.14 -8.22
C PRO A 196 -32.55 -0.25 -8.11
N LEU A 197 -31.78 -1.26 -8.51
CA LEU A 197 -32.14 -2.68 -8.49
C LEU A 197 -31.09 -3.44 -7.68
N SER A 198 -31.50 -4.16 -6.64
CA SER A 198 -30.57 -5.00 -5.88
C SER A 198 -30.46 -6.40 -6.50
N PHE A 199 -29.24 -6.95 -6.59
CA PHE A 199 -29.05 -8.36 -6.96
C PHE A 199 -29.75 -9.32 -5.98
N ARG A 200 -29.90 -8.91 -4.70
CA ARG A 200 -30.72 -9.63 -3.72
C ARG A 200 -32.15 -9.80 -4.19
N GLU A 201 -32.74 -8.71 -4.67
CA GLU A 201 -34.11 -8.66 -5.18
C GLU A 201 -34.23 -9.41 -6.52
N LEU A 202 -33.25 -9.27 -7.41
CA LEU A 202 -33.23 -9.89 -8.74
C LEU A 202 -33.09 -11.42 -8.68
N ASN A 203 -32.36 -11.96 -7.70
CA ASN A 203 -32.19 -13.39 -7.50
C ASN A 203 -33.52 -14.14 -7.32
N LEU A 204 -34.55 -13.46 -6.79
CA LEU A 204 -35.88 -14.03 -6.56
C LEU A 204 -36.62 -14.29 -7.87
N MET A 205 -36.25 -13.59 -8.93
CA MET A 205 -36.88 -13.63 -10.25
C MET A 205 -36.14 -14.56 -11.23
N ARG A 206 -35.10 -15.26 -10.79
CA ARG A 206 -34.22 -16.09 -11.63
C ARG A 206 -34.92 -17.22 -12.41
N LYS A 207 -36.06 -17.72 -11.92
CA LYS A 207 -36.82 -18.84 -12.52
C LYS A 207 -37.90 -18.38 -13.50
N LYS A 208 -38.12 -17.06 -13.64
CA LYS A 208 -39.17 -16.47 -14.45
C LYS A 208 -38.55 -15.66 -15.61
N THR A 209 -39.33 -15.44 -16.64
CA THR A 209 -38.96 -14.60 -17.79
C THR A 209 -39.72 -13.27 -17.73
N PHE A 210 -39.04 -12.18 -18.03
CA PHE A 210 -39.57 -10.82 -18.06
C PHE A 210 -39.00 -10.07 -19.25
N SER A 211 -39.77 -9.14 -19.81
CA SER A 211 -39.21 -8.03 -20.57
C SER A 211 -38.59 -6.98 -19.61
N LEU A 212 -37.76 -6.06 -20.10
CA LEU A 212 -37.19 -5.02 -19.25
C LEU A 212 -38.29 -4.11 -18.67
N VAL A 213 -39.33 -3.84 -19.47
CA VAL A 213 -40.50 -3.04 -19.05
C VAL A 213 -41.25 -3.72 -17.93
N GLU A 214 -41.52 -5.02 -18.06
CA GLU A 214 -42.20 -5.81 -17.03
C GLU A 214 -41.36 -5.92 -15.76
N LEU A 215 -40.04 -6.13 -15.91
CA LEU A 215 -39.13 -6.21 -14.76
C LEU A 215 -39.14 -4.91 -13.96
N LEU A 216 -39.09 -3.74 -14.63
CA LEU A 216 -39.18 -2.46 -13.93
C LEU A 216 -40.55 -2.23 -13.31
N ALA A 217 -41.64 -2.61 -13.99
CA ALA A 217 -42.99 -2.48 -13.44
C ALA A 217 -43.21 -3.33 -12.17
N VAL A 218 -42.43 -4.41 -11.97
CA VAL A 218 -42.44 -5.17 -10.71
C VAL A 218 -41.87 -4.35 -9.56
N PHE A 219 -40.74 -3.68 -9.75
CA PHE A 219 -40.06 -2.90 -8.71
C PHE A 219 -40.63 -1.49 -8.53
N PHE A 220 -41.15 -0.94 -9.61
CA PHE A 220 -41.67 0.42 -9.72
C PHE A 220 -42.99 0.38 -10.51
N PRO A 221 -44.12 0.00 -9.88
CA PRO A 221 -45.41 -0.15 -10.55
C PRO A 221 -45.86 1.07 -11.37
N ASP A 222 -45.40 2.26 -10.95
CA ASP A 222 -45.66 3.54 -11.61
C ASP A 222 -45.00 3.68 -13.00
N THR A 223 -44.11 2.77 -13.40
CA THR A 223 -43.48 2.78 -14.73
C THR A 223 -44.30 2.06 -15.79
N LYS A 224 -45.34 1.32 -15.41
CA LYS A 224 -46.17 0.54 -16.34
C LYS A 224 -46.96 1.45 -17.30
N ASP A 225 -46.95 1.12 -18.60
CA ASP A 225 -47.73 1.79 -19.66
C ASP A 225 -47.44 3.30 -19.86
N THR A 226 -46.25 3.75 -19.43
CA THR A 226 -45.85 5.17 -19.47
C THR A 226 -45.05 5.59 -20.71
N GLY A 227 -44.53 4.63 -21.49
CA GLY A 227 -43.69 4.91 -22.66
C GLY A 227 -42.31 5.47 -22.34
N ILE A 228 -41.74 5.19 -21.15
CA ILE A 228 -40.41 5.69 -20.72
C ILE A 228 -39.31 5.41 -21.74
N PHE A 229 -39.40 4.28 -22.44
CA PHE A 229 -38.42 3.82 -23.43
C PHE A 229 -38.72 4.26 -24.87
N SER A 230 -39.78 5.06 -25.09
CA SER A 230 -40.19 5.51 -26.44
C SER A 230 -39.43 6.75 -26.92
N CYS A 231 -38.60 7.36 -26.07
CA CYS A 231 -37.82 8.57 -26.37
C CYS A 231 -36.32 8.29 -26.14
N ASP A 232 -35.53 8.32 -27.22
CA ASP A 232 -34.09 8.07 -27.19
C ASP A 232 -33.28 9.18 -26.48
N ARG A 233 -33.92 10.28 -26.06
CA ARG A 233 -33.27 11.40 -25.37
C ARG A 233 -33.24 11.26 -23.85
N ASN A 234 -33.94 10.27 -23.28
CA ASN A 234 -34.07 10.14 -21.83
C ASN A 234 -32.79 9.60 -21.21
N THR A 235 -32.13 10.39 -20.37
CA THR A 235 -30.92 9.97 -19.63
C THR A 235 -31.30 9.10 -18.44
N MET A 236 -31.10 7.79 -18.56
CA MET A 236 -31.45 6.82 -17.52
C MET A 236 -30.21 6.26 -16.84
N LEU A 237 -30.27 6.11 -15.52
CA LEU A 237 -29.25 5.41 -14.73
C LEU A 237 -29.85 4.14 -14.11
N PHE A 238 -29.23 2.99 -14.40
CA PHE A 238 -29.51 1.73 -13.74
C PHE A 238 -28.44 1.46 -12.69
N ILE A 239 -28.85 1.35 -11.42
CA ILE A 239 -27.93 1.03 -10.32
C ILE A 239 -28.15 -0.44 -9.94
N LEU A 240 -27.15 -1.28 -10.14
CA LEU A 240 -27.15 -2.71 -9.81
C LEU A 240 -26.36 -2.92 -8.51
N ASP A 241 -27.07 -2.96 -7.39
CA ASP A 241 -26.45 -3.03 -6.05
C ASP A 241 -26.19 -4.48 -5.60
N GLY A 242 -24.96 -4.78 -5.21
CA GLY A 242 -24.57 -6.04 -4.55
C GLY A 242 -24.26 -7.21 -5.49
N LEU A 243 -23.42 -7.03 -6.52
CA LEU A 243 -23.07 -8.13 -7.44
C LEU A 243 -22.47 -9.36 -6.73
N ASP A 244 -21.78 -9.19 -5.59
CA ASP A 244 -21.27 -10.30 -4.77
C ASP A 244 -22.35 -11.20 -4.15
N GLU A 245 -23.58 -10.72 -4.16
CA GLU A 245 -24.76 -11.42 -3.68
C GLU A 245 -25.52 -12.08 -4.84
N SER A 246 -25.05 -11.92 -6.08
CA SER A 246 -25.67 -12.53 -7.26
C SER A 246 -25.45 -14.04 -7.28
N ARG A 247 -26.54 -14.78 -7.55
CA ARG A 247 -26.50 -16.20 -7.95
C ARG A 247 -26.88 -16.39 -9.41
N LEU A 248 -26.96 -15.30 -10.18
CA LEU A 248 -27.25 -15.31 -11.61
C LEU A 248 -25.96 -15.63 -12.37
N SER A 249 -26.02 -16.60 -13.29
CA SER A 249 -24.87 -16.97 -14.12
C SER A 249 -24.69 -15.99 -15.28
N LEU A 250 -24.03 -14.85 -15.03
CA LEU A 250 -23.79 -13.81 -16.03
C LEU A 250 -22.76 -14.28 -17.07
N ASP A 251 -23.22 -14.79 -18.22
CA ASP A 251 -22.35 -15.17 -19.35
C ASP A 251 -22.29 -14.05 -20.39
N PHE A 252 -21.11 -13.42 -20.50
CA PHE A 252 -20.86 -12.31 -21.43
C PHE A 252 -20.40 -12.77 -22.83
N HIS A 253 -19.98 -14.03 -23.00
CA HIS A 253 -19.39 -14.53 -24.23
C HIS A 253 -20.33 -15.43 -25.04
N LYS A 254 -21.25 -16.15 -24.39
CA LYS A 254 -22.22 -17.07 -25.05
C LYS A 254 -23.69 -16.64 -24.91
N GLY A 255 -23.96 -15.43 -24.43
CA GLY A 255 -25.31 -14.93 -24.19
C GLY A 255 -26.07 -14.49 -25.46
N GLU A 256 -27.39 -14.70 -25.46
CA GLU A 256 -28.34 -14.20 -26.47
C GLU A 256 -28.22 -12.67 -26.62
N ILE A 257 -28.26 -12.16 -27.86
CA ILE A 257 -28.19 -10.71 -28.13
C ILE A 257 -29.61 -10.15 -28.11
N LEU A 258 -29.84 -9.20 -27.21
CA LEU A 258 -31.14 -8.55 -27.03
C LEU A 258 -31.02 -7.04 -27.23
N SER A 259 -31.89 -6.47 -28.07
CA SER A 259 -32.00 -5.02 -28.31
C SER A 259 -33.38 -4.45 -28.02
N ASP A 260 -34.41 -5.30 -27.98
CA ASP A 260 -35.80 -4.88 -27.71
C ASP A 260 -36.12 -4.97 -26.21
N VAL A 261 -36.60 -3.87 -25.63
CA VAL A 261 -36.99 -3.78 -24.22
C VAL A 261 -38.28 -4.52 -23.88
N THR A 262 -39.09 -4.86 -24.88
CA THR A 262 -40.40 -5.53 -24.73
C THR A 262 -40.33 -7.05 -24.87
N GLN A 263 -39.21 -7.60 -25.34
CA GLN A 263 -39.04 -9.03 -25.52
C GLN A 263 -38.80 -9.74 -24.17
N PRO A 264 -39.62 -10.76 -23.80
CA PRO A 264 -39.43 -11.51 -22.56
C PRO A 264 -38.22 -12.45 -22.62
N THR A 265 -37.33 -12.36 -21.63
CA THR A 265 -36.19 -13.27 -21.46
C THR A 265 -35.85 -13.45 -19.98
N THR A 266 -34.82 -14.23 -19.66
CA THR A 266 -34.36 -14.40 -18.29
C THR A 266 -33.69 -13.12 -17.77
N VAL A 267 -33.78 -12.87 -16.46
CA VAL A 267 -33.14 -11.71 -15.82
C VAL A 267 -31.63 -11.65 -16.11
N THR A 268 -30.97 -12.81 -16.18
CA THR A 268 -29.55 -12.91 -16.56
C THR A 268 -29.27 -12.29 -17.93
N VAL A 269 -30.08 -12.61 -18.95
CA VAL A 269 -29.91 -12.10 -20.32
C VAL A 269 -30.22 -10.61 -20.41
N LEU A 270 -31.22 -10.11 -19.66
CA LEU A 270 -31.49 -8.67 -19.57
C LEU A 270 -30.29 -7.90 -19.01
N LEU A 271 -29.73 -8.35 -17.89
CA LEU A 271 -28.61 -7.67 -17.23
C LEU A 271 -27.33 -7.72 -18.06
N THR A 272 -27.01 -8.86 -18.67
CA THR A 272 -25.81 -8.95 -19.52
C THR A 272 -25.92 -8.06 -20.75
N ASN A 273 -27.08 -7.98 -21.41
CA ASN A 273 -27.27 -7.09 -22.56
C ASN A 273 -27.30 -5.60 -22.18
N LEU A 274 -27.84 -5.26 -20.99
CA LEU A 274 -27.77 -3.91 -20.44
C LEU A 274 -26.31 -3.52 -20.15
N ILE A 275 -25.52 -4.37 -19.51
CA ILE A 275 -24.11 -4.09 -19.21
C ILE A 275 -23.29 -3.97 -20.50
N ARG A 276 -23.50 -4.87 -21.48
CA ARG A 276 -22.84 -4.84 -22.81
C ARG A 276 -23.21 -3.62 -23.66
N GLY A 277 -24.22 -2.83 -23.28
CA GLY A 277 -24.71 -1.71 -24.07
C GLY A 277 -25.47 -2.12 -25.33
N ARG A 278 -25.96 -3.37 -25.40
CA ARG A 278 -26.83 -3.86 -26.48
C ARG A 278 -28.29 -3.49 -26.24
N LEU A 279 -28.70 -3.52 -24.98
CA LEU A 279 -30.00 -3.04 -24.51
C LEU A 279 -29.80 -1.65 -23.89
N LEU A 280 -30.51 -0.64 -24.41
CA LEU A 280 -30.39 0.78 -24.02
C LEU A 280 -28.94 1.32 -24.04
N PRO A 281 -28.34 1.52 -25.24
CA PRO A 281 -26.93 1.91 -25.37
C PRO A 281 -26.57 3.23 -24.68
N LEU A 282 -27.50 4.19 -24.64
CA LEU A 282 -27.30 5.53 -24.04
C LEU A 282 -27.52 5.56 -22.52
N SER A 283 -27.95 4.45 -21.91
CA SER A 283 -28.15 4.37 -20.45
C SER A 283 -26.84 4.24 -19.70
N LEU A 284 -26.78 4.87 -18.53
CA LEU A 284 -25.67 4.73 -17.58
C LEU A 284 -25.91 3.52 -16.68
N VAL A 285 -24.83 2.83 -16.31
CA VAL A 285 -24.89 1.65 -15.44
C VAL A 285 -23.90 1.83 -14.29
N TRP A 286 -24.40 1.77 -13.06
CA TRP A 286 -23.57 1.75 -11.85
C TRP A 286 -23.69 0.40 -11.17
N ILE A 287 -22.59 -0.29 -10.93
CA ILE A 287 -22.57 -1.62 -10.30
C ILE A 287 -21.75 -1.54 -9.01
N THR A 288 -22.31 -1.98 -7.89
CA THR A 288 -21.54 -2.14 -6.65
C THR A 288 -21.17 -3.61 -6.43
N SER A 289 -19.95 -3.87 -5.97
CA SER A 289 -19.49 -5.25 -5.79
C SER A 289 -18.36 -5.36 -4.77
N ARG A 290 -18.19 -6.55 -4.18
CA ARG A 290 -16.91 -6.92 -3.56
C ARG A 290 -15.85 -7.16 -4.65
N PRO A 291 -14.57 -6.84 -4.38
CA PRO A 291 -13.49 -6.98 -5.36
C PRO A 291 -13.43 -8.36 -6.04
N VAL A 292 -13.62 -9.44 -5.27
CA VAL A 292 -13.61 -10.81 -5.80
C VAL A 292 -14.76 -11.08 -6.76
N ALA A 293 -15.96 -10.57 -6.48
CA ALA A 293 -17.12 -10.80 -7.34
C ALA A 293 -17.11 -9.92 -8.59
N SER A 294 -16.43 -8.78 -8.56
CA SER A 294 -16.33 -7.87 -9.71
C SER A 294 -15.63 -8.50 -10.92
N SER A 295 -14.83 -9.56 -10.73
CA SER A 295 -14.18 -10.28 -11.83
C SER A 295 -15.15 -11.10 -12.69
N GLN A 296 -16.41 -11.22 -12.27
CA GLN A 296 -17.47 -11.82 -13.10
C GLN A 296 -17.77 -10.97 -14.34
N ILE A 297 -17.45 -9.67 -14.31
CA ILE A 297 -17.66 -8.75 -15.43
C ILE A 297 -16.32 -8.54 -16.13
N PRO A 298 -16.19 -8.88 -17.42
CA PRO A 298 -14.99 -8.63 -18.20
C PRO A 298 -14.65 -7.13 -18.26
N VAL A 299 -13.35 -6.81 -18.16
CA VAL A 299 -12.85 -5.42 -18.14
C VAL A 299 -13.20 -4.62 -19.41
N GLU A 300 -13.43 -5.30 -20.53
CA GLU A 300 -13.84 -4.72 -21.81
C GLU A 300 -15.24 -4.06 -21.78
N PHE A 301 -16.08 -4.36 -20.78
CA PHE A 301 -17.41 -3.76 -20.61
C PHE A 301 -17.46 -2.68 -19.51
N VAL A 302 -16.31 -2.28 -18.97
CA VAL A 302 -16.21 -1.38 -17.82
C VAL A 302 -15.36 -0.16 -18.18
N ASP A 303 -15.95 1.03 -18.13
CA ASP A 303 -15.25 2.26 -18.50
C ASP A 303 -14.45 2.83 -17.31
N LEU A 304 -14.98 2.67 -16.10
CA LEU A 304 -14.41 3.19 -14.87
C LEU A 304 -14.59 2.20 -13.72
N VAL A 305 -13.50 1.90 -13.02
CA VAL A 305 -13.53 1.18 -11.76
C VAL A 305 -13.24 2.18 -10.65
N THR A 306 -14.07 2.22 -9.62
CA THR A 306 -13.83 2.99 -8.40
C THR A 306 -13.72 2.07 -7.19
N GLU A 307 -13.00 2.48 -6.16
CA GLU A 307 -12.84 1.73 -4.91
C GLU A 307 -13.25 2.58 -3.71
N VAL A 308 -14.18 2.06 -2.90
CA VAL A 308 -14.56 2.64 -1.61
C VAL A 308 -13.53 2.20 -0.59
N ARG A 309 -12.76 3.16 -0.05
CA ARG A 309 -11.74 2.87 0.94
C ARG A 309 -12.35 2.66 2.31
N GLY A 310 -13.21 3.56 2.76
CA GLY A 310 -13.83 3.55 4.10
C GLY A 310 -13.87 4.95 4.72
N PHE A 311 -13.98 5.01 6.05
CA PHE A 311 -13.84 6.25 6.80
C PHE A 311 -12.37 6.54 7.12
N ASP A 312 -11.88 7.70 6.69
CA ASP A 312 -10.63 8.26 7.21
C ASP A 312 -10.75 8.64 8.70
N ASN A 313 -9.66 9.13 9.29
CA ASN A 313 -9.65 9.44 10.72
C ASN A 313 -10.60 10.60 11.09
N GLN A 314 -10.84 11.55 10.19
CA GLN A 314 -11.75 12.66 10.41
C GLN A 314 -13.22 12.21 10.29
N GLN A 315 -13.53 11.41 9.28
CA GLN A 315 -14.84 10.82 9.03
C GLN A 315 -15.27 9.87 10.15
N LYS A 316 -14.35 9.12 10.77
CA LYS A 316 -14.63 8.33 11.98
C LYS A 316 -15.17 9.21 13.10
N ASP A 317 -14.45 10.28 13.43
CA ASP A 317 -14.83 11.21 14.50
C ASP A 317 -16.16 11.91 14.18
N GLU A 318 -16.35 12.32 12.92
CA GLU A 318 -17.61 12.91 12.44
C GLU A 318 -18.79 11.96 12.63
N TYR A 319 -18.64 10.68 12.25
CA TYR A 319 -19.69 9.69 12.40
C TYR A 319 -20.12 9.55 13.87
N PHE A 320 -19.16 9.42 14.81
CA PHE A 320 -19.49 9.29 16.23
C PHE A 320 -20.22 10.51 16.79
N ARG A 321 -19.81 11.73 16.39
CA ARG A 321 -20.49 12.98 16.80
C ARG A 321 -21.90 13.12 16.21
N ARG A 322 -22.11 12.66 14.97
CA ARG A 322 -23.46 12.65 14.36
C ARG A 322 -24.38 11.62 15.00
N LYS A 323 -23.81 10.50 15.45
CA LYS A 323 -24.54 9.34 15.97
C LYS A 323 -24.96 9.52 17.43
N ILE A 324 -24.08 10.04 18.27
CA ILE A 324 -24.30 10.22 19.71
C ILE A 324 -24.69 11.67 19.97
N ALA A 325 -25.88 11.90 20.53
CA ALA A 325 -26.41 13.25 20.71
C ALA A 325 -25.68 14.06 21.79
N ASP A 326 -25.09 13.39 22.79
CA ASP A 326 -24.30 13.99 23.86
C ASP A 326 -22.83 14.14 23.40
N GLU A 327 -22.37 15.39 23.27
CA GLU A 327 -21.02 15.71 22.78
C GLU A 327 -19.91 15.19 23.72
N ASP A 328 -20.11 15.24 25.04
CA ASP A 328 -19.11 14.76 26.01
C ASP A 328 -19.00 13.24 25.95
N LEU A 329 -20.13 12.55 25.84
CA LEU A 329 -20.15 11.10 25.65
C LEU A 329 -19.52 10.72 24.29
N ALA A 330 -19.82 11.45 23.22
CA ALA A 330 -19.23 11.22 21.90
C ALA A 330 -17.70 11.37 21.93
N ASN A 331 -17.19 12.43 22.58
CA ASN A 331 -15.76 12.65 22.72
C ASN A 331 -15.09 11.55 23.58
N ARG A 332 -15.75 11.05 24.63
CA ARG A 332 -15.26 9.90 25.42
C ARG A 332 -15.22 8.62 24.59
N VAL A 333 -16.22 8.37 23.74
CA VAL A 333 -16.24 7.23 22.81
C VAL A 333 -15.09 7.34 21.81
N ILE A 334 -14.90 8.50 21.20
CA ILE A 334 -13.80 8.76 20.25
C ILE A 334 -12.44 8.51 20.93
N ALA A 335 -12.23 9.04 22.13
CA ALA A 335 -11.00 8.84 22.89
C ALA A 335 -10.76 7.35 23.21
N HIS A 336 -11.80 6.62 23.62
CA HIS A 336 -11.70 5.19 23.89
C HIS A 336 -11.37 4.38 22.63
N VAL A 337 -12.07 4.65 21.51
CA VAL A 337 -11.81 3.98 20.22
C VAL A 337 -10.38 4.24 19.76
N LYS A 338 -9.89 5.49 19.85
CA LYS A 338 -8.50 5.84 19.52
C LYS A 338 -7.50 5.11 20.42
N SER A 339 -7.77 5.01 21.73
CA SER A 339 -6.90 4.28 22.67
C SER A 339 -6.81 2.77 22.40
N CYS A 340 -7.77 2.20 21.65
CA CYS A 340 -7.82 0.79 21.32
C CYS A 340 -7.56 0.58 19.83
N ARG A 341 -6.28 0.43 19.45
CA ARG A 341 -5.83 0.34 18.05
C ARG A 341 -6.63 -0.64 17.19
N SER A 342 -6.88 -1.86 17.68
CA SER A 342 -7.69 -2.85 16.97
C SER A 342 -9.11 -2.33 16.66
N LEU A 343 -9.74 -1.62 17.60
CA LEU A 343 -11.07 -1.03 17.37
C LEU A 343 -10.98 0.16 16.41
N HIS A 344 -9.96 1.00 16.55
CA HIS A 344 -9.75 2.15 15.69
C HIS A 344 -9.54 1.76 14.21
N ILE A 345 -8.81 0.68 13.95
CA ILE A 345 -8.62 0.14 12.59
C ILE A 345 -9.94 -0.41 12.04
N MET A 346 -10.68 -1.19 12.84
CA MET A 346 -11.96 -1.76 12.41
C MET A 346 -13.01 -0.68 12.12
N CYS A 347 -13.00 0.43 12.86
CA CYS A 347 -13.87 1.59 12.64
C CYS A 347 -13.60 2.30 11.30
N HIS A 348 -12.59 1.92 10.52
CA HIS A 348 -12.51 2.30 9.11
C HIS A 348 -13.73 1.81 8.31
N ILE A 349 -14.35 0.71 8.72
CA ILE A 349 -15.63 0.26 8.18
C ILE A 349 -16.78 0.89 8.99
N PRO A 350 -17.75 1.57 8.34
CA PRO A 350 -18.89 2.20 9.01
C PRO A 350 -19.74 1.27 9.89
N VAL A 351 -19.93 0.00 9.52
CA VAL A 351 -20.70 -0.93 10.37
C VAL A 351 -20.06 -1.16 11.74
N PHE A 352 -18.72 -1.09 11.83
CA PHE A 352 -18.03 -1.20 13.10
C PHE A 352 -18.11 0.09 13.92
N CYS A 353 -18.13 1.26 13.26
CA CYS A 353 -18.45 2.52 13.96
C CYS A 353 -19.84 2.46 14.60
N TRP A 354 -20.83 1.93 13.86
CA TRP A 354 -22.18 1.74 14.36
C TRP A 354 -22.23 0.82 15.60
N MET A 355 -21.60 -0.35 15.51
CA MET A 355 -21.51 -1.30 16.63
C MET A 355 -20.78 -0.69 17.82
N ALA A 356 -19.68 0.02 17.57
CA ALA A 356 -18.89 0.68 18.60
C ALA A 356 -19.67 1.76 19.32
N ALA A 357 -20.37 2.63 18.59
CA ALA A 357 -21.24 3.64 19.16
C ALA A 357 -22.32 3.00 20.04
N SER A 358 -23.04 1.99 19.52
CA SER A 358 -24.15 1.34 20.23
C SER A 358 -23.72 0.66 21.55
N VAL A 359 -22.54 0.02 21.55
CA VAL A 359 -22.01 -0.67 22.74
C VAL A 359 -21.41 0.33 23.73
N LEU A 360 -20.55 1.23 23.26
CA LEU A 360 -19.81 2.15 24.13
C LEU A 360 -20.72 3.22 24.73
N GLU A 361 -21.74 3.68 24.00
CA GLU A 361 -22.76 4.62 24.50
C GLU A 361 -23.43 4.05 25.77
N LYS A 362 -23.92 2.80 25.74
CA LYS A 362 -24.56 2.18 26.91
C LYS A 362 -23.57 1.89 28.04
N GLN A 363 -22.35 1.45 27.74
CA GLN A 363 -21.36 1.08 28.76
C GLN A 363 -20.77 2.30 29.49
N LEU A 364 -20.39 3.34 28.75
CA LEU A 364 -19.79 4.57 29.28
C LEU A 364 -20.80 5.46 30.01
N ALA A 365 -22.09 5.33 29.69
CA ALA A 365 -23.18 5.95 30.43
C ALA A 365 -23.50 5.23 31.76
N ALA A 366 -23.34 3.90 31.82
CA ALA A 366 -23.76 3.10 32.98
C ALA A 366 -22.68 2.85 34.04
N THR A 367 -21.40 2.84 33.67
CA THR A 367 -20.28 2.55 34.58
C THR A 367 -19.11 3.45 34.22
N GLY A 368 -18.55 4.20 35.18
CA GLY A 368 -17.50 5.21 34.98
C GLY A 368 -16.13 4.70 34.48
N GLY A 369 -16.09 3.92 33.39
CA GLY A 369 -14.90 3.53 32.64
C GLY A 369 -14.34 2.12 32.91
N ASN A 370 -14.66 1.47 34.03
CA ASN A 370 -13.91 0.28 34.46
C ASN A 370 -14.21 -1.05 33.71
N HIS A 371 -15.28 -1.13 32.91
CA HIS A 371 -15.67 -2.37 32.18
C HIS A 371 -15.80 -2.16 30.66
N THR A 372 -15.11 -1.17 30.10
CA THR A 372 -15.19 -0.91 28.66
C THR A 372 -14.46 -1.99 27.85
N PRO A 373 -15.07 -2.52 26.78
CA PRO A 373 -14.43 -3.49 25.89
C PRO A 373 -13.15 -2.92 25.25
N LYS A 374 -12.04 -3.67 25.38
CA LYS A 374 -10.72 -3.35 24.81
C LYS A 374 -10.37 -4.20 23.59
N THR A 375 -10.90 -5.42 23.52
CA THR A 375 -10.66 -6.38 22.43
C THR A 375 -11.87 -6.45 21.50
N LEU A 376 -11.67 -6.96 20.28
CA LEU A 376 -12.76 -7.13 19.32
C LEU A 376 -13.77 -8.14 19.85
N THR A 377 -13.31 -9.24 20.47
CA THR A 377 -14.22 -10.24 21.04
C THR A 377 -15.08 -9.66 22.15
N ASN A 378 -14.50 -8.85 23.05
CA ASN A 378 -15.27 -8.21 24.10
C ASN A 378 -16.35 -7.27 23.53
N MET A 379 -16.01 -6.47 22.51
CA MET A 379 -17.00 -5.63 21.82
C MET A 379 -18.20 -6.46 21.34
N TYR A 380 -17.96 -7.61 20.71
CA TYR A 380 -19.01 -8.48 20.20
C TYR A 380 -19.79 -9.21 21.30
N ILE A 381 -19.16 -9.56 22.42
CA ILE A 381 -19.86 -10.12 23.59
C ILE A 381 -20.82 -9.07 24.18
N HIS A 382 -20.40 -7.81 24.30
CA HIS A 382 -21.29 -6.75 24.77
C HIS A 382 -22.38 -6.45 23.75
N PHE A 383 -22.09 -6.50 22.45
CA PHE A 383 -23.11 -6.42 21.40
C PHE A 383 -24.12 -7.56 21.51
N LEU A 384 -23.67 -8.80 21.75
CA LEU A 384 -24.54 -9.95 22.02
C LEU A 384 -25.40 -9.74 23.28
N ALA A 385 -24.86 -9.12 24.33
CA ALA A 385 -25.63 -8.81 25.53
C ALA A 385 -26.77 -7.82 25.24
N LEU A 386 -26.51 -6.76 24.46
CA LEU A 386 -27.55 -5.83 23.98
C LEU A 386 -28.62 -6.57 23.17
N TYR A 387 -28.18 -7.46 22.29
CA TYR A 387 -29.02 -8.30 21.45
C TYR A 387 -29.94 -9.21 22.28
N VAL A 388 -29.39 -9.91 23.27
CA VAL A 388 -30.14 -10.81 24.16
C VAL A 388 -31.13 -10.03 25.03
N ASP A 389 -30.75 -8.86 25.54
CA ASP A 389 -31.65 -8.00 26.32
C ASP A 389 -32.88 -7.58 25.51
N ASP A 390 -32.69 -7.23 24.24
CA ASP A 390 -33.76 -6.86 23.33
C ASP A 390 -34.62 -8.07 22.93
N MET A 391 -34.01 -9.24 22.67
CA MET A 391 -34.72 -10.49 22.42
C MET A 391 -35.68 -10.84 23.56
N LYS A 392 -35.25 -10.69 24.83
CA LYS A 392 -36.08 -10.94 26.01
C LYS A 392 -37.30 -10.02 26.07
N LYS A 393 -37.21 -8.78 25.59
CA LYS A 393 -38.34 -7.82 25.61
C LYS A 393 -39.43 -8.15 24.59
N ARG A 394 -39.10 -8.84 23.50
CA ARG A 394 -40.01 -9.12 22.38
C ARG A 394 -40.79 -10.41 22.48
N LEU A 395 -40.35 -11.34 23.33
CA LEU A 395 -41.03 -12.61 23.54
C LEU A 395 -42.33 -12.38 24.34
N PRO A 396 -43.52 -12.62 23.76
CA PRO A 396 -44.80 -12.37 24.43
C PRO A 396 -45.00 -13.32 25.62
N GLY A 397 -45.63 -12.80 26.68
CA GLY A 397 -45.75 -13.43 27.99
C GLY A 397 -46.26 -14.87 27.98
N ARG A 398 -45.34 -15.81 28.22
CA ARG A 398 -45.57 -17.03 28.99
C ARG A 398 -44.53 -17.10 30.09
N ARG A 399 -44.89 -17.68 31.24
CA ARG A 399 -44.04 -17.90 32.43
C ARG A 399 -42.85 -18.85 32.20
N GLU A 400 -42.32 -18.89 30.98
CA GLU A 400 -41.15 -19.65 30.52
C GLU A 400 -40.18 -18.71 29.77
N SER A 401 -39.88 -17.54 30.33
CA SER A 401 -38.72 -16.71 29.93
C SER A 401 -37.41 -17.40 30.34
N SER A 402 -37.24 -18.67 29.98
CA SER A 402 -36.11 -19.48 30.42
C SER A 402 -34.88 -19.10 29.59
N THR A 403 -33.77 -18.87 30.27
CA THR A 403 -32.43 -18.75 29.68
C THR A 403 -32.12 -19.90 28.70
N ALA A 404 -32.79 -21.05 28.85
CA ALA A 404 -32.69 -22.20 27.95
C ALA A 404 -33.25 -21.92 26.53
N CYS A 405 -34.35 -21.18 26.38
CA CYS A 405 -34.93 -20.84 25.08
C CYS A 405 -34.02 -19.90 24.29
N VAL A 406 -33.52 -18.84 24.93
CA VAL A 406 -32.55 -17.90 24.33
C VAL A 406 -31.28 -18.65 23.90
N ARG A 407 -30.77 -19.56 24.75
CA ARG A 407 -29.60 -20.39 24.43
C ARG A 407 -29.84 -21.28 23.22
N ALA A 408 -30.98 -21.97 23.14
CA ALA A 408 -31.32 -22.82 22.00
C ALA A 408 -31.35 -22.02 20.69
N ASN A 409 -31.98 -20.85 20.71
CA ASN A 409 -32.05 -19.94 19.56
C ASN A 409 -30.66 -19.49 19.09
N LEU A 410 -29.77 -19.12 20.02
CA LEU A 410 -28.40 -18.71 19.72
C LEU A 410 -27.54 -19.86 19.16
N ILE A 411 -27.71 -21.08 19.68
CA ILE A 411 -27.02 -22.27 19.17
C ILE A 411 -27.46 -22.56 17.73
N SER A 412 -28.77 -22.55 17.45
CA SER A 412 -29.29 -22.74 16.08
C SER A 412 -28.80 -21.67 15.11
N LEU A 413 -28.77 -20.40 15.53
CA LEU A 413 -28.25 -19.30 14.71
C LEU A 413 -26.75 -19.46 14.44
N GLY A 414 -25.95 -19.76 15.47
CA GLY A 414 -24.52 -19.96 15.31
C GLY A 414 -24.17 -21.21 14.49
N GLN A 415 -25.01 -22.26 14.55
CA GLN A 415 -24.88 -23.43 13.70
C GLN A 415 -25.04 -23.08 12.22
N LEU A 416 -26.06 -22.29 11.89
CA LEU A 416 -26.26 -21.77 10.54
C LEU A 416 -25.07 -20.92 10.10
N ALA A 417 -24.62 -20.00 10.95
CA ALA A 417 -23.47 -19.14 10.69
C ALA A 417 -22.20 -19.94 10.37
N PHE A 418 -21.90 -20.98 11.16
CA PHE A 418 -20.75 -21.85 10.97
C PHE A 418 -20.84 -22.65 9.66
N ARG A 419 -22.00 -23.26 9.36
CA ARG A 419 -22.19 -24.03 8.11
C ARG A 419 -22.03 -23.16 6.86
N GLU A 420 -22.63 -21.97 6.85
CA GLU A 420 -22.53 -21.07 5.69
C GLU A 420 -21.14 -20.45 5.57
N LEU A 421 -20.43 -20.24 6.69
CA LEU A 421 -19.02 -19.85 6.68
C LEU A 421 -18.14 -20.95 6.06
N GLU A 422 -18.38 -22.22 6.39
CA GLU A 422 -17.65 -23.35 5.78
C GLU A 422 -17.92 -23.52 4.29
N LYS A 423 -19.13 -23.18 3.82
CA LYS A 423 -19.49 -23.18 2.40
C LYS A 423 -19.03 -21.93 1.65
N GLY A 424 -18.62 -20.88 2.36
CA GLY A 424 -18.29 -19.57 1.77
C GLY A 424 -19.51 -18.81 1.24
N HIS A 425 -20.71 -19.10 1.74
CA HIS A 425 -21.95 -18.44 1.30
C HIS A 425 -22.29 -17.22 2.17
N LEU A 426 -22.71 -16.13 1.51
CA LEU A 426 -23.19 -14.90 2.16
C LEU A 426 -24.72 -14.85 2.32
N ILE A 427 -25.46 -15.64 1.52
CA ILE A 427 -26.92 -15.69 1.49
C ILE A 427 -27.40 -17.10 1.75
N PHE A 428 -28.44 -17.22 2.57
CA PHE A 428 -29.11 -18.47 2.93
C PHE A 428 -30.64 -18.32 2.84
N TYR A 429 -31.34 -19.45 2.77
CA TYR A 429 -32.78 -19.53 2.47
C TYR A 429 -33.59 -20.00 3.68
N GLU A 430 -34.91 -19.90 3.55
CA GLU A 430 -35.85 -20.51 4.49
C GLU A 430 -35.56 -22.00 4.73
N SER A 431 -35.17 -22.75 3.69
CA SER A 431 -34.74 -24.14 3.85
C SER A 431 -33.53 -24.30 4.76
N ASP A 432 -32.56 -23.39 4.69
CA ASP A 432 -31.34 -23.44 5.51
C ASP A 432 -31.63 -23.09 6.98
N LEU A 433 -32.59 -22.18 7.22
CA LEU A 433 -33.12 -21.88 8.55
C LEU A 433 -33.77 -23.12 9.18
N VAL A 434 -34.66 -23.78 8.42
CA VAL A 434 -35.35 -25.00 8.89
C VAL A 434 -34.36 -26.13 9.15
N LEU A 435 -33.38 -26.34 8.27
CA LEU A 435 -32.29 -27.31 8.46
C LEU A 435 -31.39 -27.03 9.68
N SER A 436 -31.45 -25.82 10.22
CA SER A 436 -30.72 -25.40 11.43
C SER A 436 -31.62 -25.30 12.66
N GLY A 437 -32.89 -25.74 12.54
CA GLY A 437 -33.86 -25.78 13.63
C GLY A 437 -34.52 -24.44 13.95
N ILE A 438 -34.43 -23.43 13.07
CA ILE A 438 -35.05 -22.11 13.26
C ILE A 438 -36.42 -22.08 12.60
N ASN A 439 -37.48 -21.84 13.37
CA ASN A 439 -38.83 -21.65 12.83
C ASN A 439 -38.99 -20.25 12.22
N VAL A 440 -39.68 -20.14 11.09
CA VAL A 440 -39.88 -18.90 10.33
C VAL A 440 -40.71 -17.87 11.09
N THR A 441 -41.58 -18.29 12.00
CA THR A 441 -42.29 -17.40 12.94
C THR A 441 -41.35 -16.81 14.00
N GLN A 442 -40.27 -17.52 14.35
CA GLN A 442 -39.18 -17.03 15.21
C GLN A 442 -38.15 -16.20 14.44
N ALA A 443 -38.20 -16.13 13.10
CA ALA A 443 -37.25 -15.33 12.32
C ALA A 443 -37.31 -13.82 12.63
N SER A 444 -38.48 -13.33 13.06
CA SER A 444 -38.68 -11.96 13.58
C SER A 444 -37.87 -11.67 14.85
N VAL A 445 -37.59 -12.70 15.66
CA VAL A 445 -36.81 -12.63 16.91
C VAL A 445 -35.34 -12.33 16.63
N PHE A 446 -34.85 -12.63 15.41
CA PHE A 446 -33.48 -12.41 15.00
C PHE A 446 -33.26 -11.15 14.14
N SER A 447 -34.30 -10.31 13.99
CA SER A 447 -34.23 -9.02 13.29
C SER A 447 -33.09 -8.16 13.85
N GLY A 448 -32.11 -7.78 13.02
CA GLY A 448 -30.94 -6.97 13.42
C GLY A 448 -29.60 -7.73 13.46
N VAL A 449 -29.61 -9.08 13.38
CA VAL A 449 -28.38 -9.90 13.19
C VAL A 449 -28.27 -10.44 11.77
N TYR A 450 -29.40 -10.82 11.18
CA TYR A 450 -29.53 -11.03 9.75
C TYR A 450 -30.70 -10.21 9.21
N THR A 451 -30.58 -9.74 7.97
CA THR A 451 -31.62 -9.00 7.26
C THR A 451 -32.44 -9.99 6.41
N GLN A 452 -33.75 -10.00 6.62
CA GLN A 452 -34.70 -10.65 5.70
C GLN A 452 -34.86 -9.76 4.46
N ILE A 453 -34.78 -10.34 3.27
CA ILE A 453 -34.70 -9.61 2.00
C ILE A 453 -36.10 -9.16 1.47
N PHE A 454 -37.13 -9.02 2.31
CA PHE A 454 -38.46 -8.61 1.82
C PHE A 454 -39.15 -7.47 2.60
N SER A 455 -39.59 -6.49 1.81
CA SER A 455 -40.70 -5.58 2.05
C SER A 455 -42.04 -6.26 1.73
N GLU A 456 -43.09 -5.92 2.47
CA GLU A 456 -44.49 -6.36 2.31
C GLU A 456 -45.13 -6.06 0.92
N GLU A 457 -44.38 -5.49 -0.05
CA GLU A 457 -44.91 -4.92 -1.29
C GLU A 457 -44.78 -5.82 -2.55
N LEU A 458 -44.00 -6.91 -2.52
CA LEU A 458 -43.81 -7.81 -3.68
C LEU A 458 -44.62 -9.10 -3.53
N SER A 459 -45.89 -9.09 -4.00
CA SER A 459 -46.83 -10.21 -3.89
C SER A 459 -46.54 -11.44 -4.78
N LEU A 460 -45.38 -11.48 -5.47
CA LEU A 460 -45.11 -12.41 -6.59
C LEU A 460 -44.09 -13.53 -6.28
N CYS A 461 -43.57 -13.63 -5.04
CA CYS A 461 -42.50 -14.56 -4.67
C CYS A 461 -42.87 -15.41 -3.44
N GLU A 462 -42.62 -16.74 -3.53
CA GLU A 462 -42.95 -17.72 -2.48
C GLU A 462 -41.77 -18.05 -1.53
N GLU A 463 -40.52 -17.72 -1.89
CA GLU A 463 -39.30 -18.16 -1.16
C GLU A 463 -38.58 -17.00 -0.46
N LYS A 464 -38.34 -17.10 0.86
CA LYS A 464 -37.67 -16.06 1.67
C LYS A 464 -36.14 -16.24 1.69
N MET A 465 -35.41 -15.14 1.50
CA MET A 465 -33.94 -15.10 1.54
C MET A 465 -33.42 -14.23 2.70
N PHE A 466 -32.25 -14.58 3.23
CA PHE A 466 -31.63 -13.96 4.40
C PHE A 466 -30.11 -13.83 4.22
N CYS A 467 -29.51 -12.80 4.83
CA CYS A 467 -28.06 -12.65 4.95
C CYS A 467 -27.69 -11.97 6.28
N PHE A 468 -26.50 -12.27 6.81
CA PHE A 468 -26.01 -11.56 8.00
C PHE A 468 -25.73 -10.09 7.67
N VAL A 469 -25.92 -9.20 8.65
CA VAL A 469 -25.66 -7.75 8.48
C VAL A 469 -24.21 -7.48 8.06
N HIS A 470 -23.28 -8.30 8.52
CA HIS A 470 -21.87 -8.26 8.12
C HIS A 470 -21.21 -9.64 8.29
N LEU A 471 -20.17 -9.94 7.51
CA LEU A 471 -19.44 -11.21 7.59
C LEU A 471 -18.84 -11.45 8.98
N SER A 472 -18.29 -10.42 9.63
CA SER A 472 -17.77 -10.56 11.00
C SER A 472 -18.84 -10.92 12.04
N VAL A 473 -20.11 -10.57 11.81
CA VAL A 473 -21.22 -11.02 12.66
C VAL A 473 -21.43 -12.51 12.47
N GLN A 474 -21.42 -12.99 11.23
CA GLN A 474 -21.47 -14.42 10.92
C GLN A 474 -20.28 -15.17 11.55
N GLU A 475 -19.05 -14.66 11.43
CA GLU A 475 -17.85 -15.25 12.00
C GLU A 475 -17.91 -15.30 13.54
N PHE A 476 -18.44 -14.26 14.19
CA PHE A 476 -18.65 -14.24 15.64
C PHE A 476 -19.66 -15.30 16.09
N PHE A 477 -20.83 -15.37 15.45
CA PHE A 477 -21.84 -16.38 15.81
C PHE A 477 -21.36 -17.81 15.51
N ALA A 478 -20.57 -18.00 14.46
CA ALA A 478 -19.91 -19.26 14.19
C ALA A 478 -18.93 -19.63 15.31
N ALA A 479 -18.07 -18.71 15.75
CA ALA A 479 -17.14 -18.93 16.85
C ALA A 479 -17.87 -19.22 18.18
N LEU A 480 -18.94 -18.48 18.45
CA LEU A 480 -19.80 -18.68 19.62
C LEU A 480 -20.46 -20.07 19.60
N PHE A 481 -20.91 -20.56 18.44
CA PHE A 481 -21.45 -21.91 18.31
C PHE A 481 -20.41 -22.98 18.63
N VAL A 482 -19.22 -22.90 18.04
CA VAL A 482 -18.12 -23.84 18.32
C VAL A 482 -17.78 -23.84 19.81
N PHE A 483 -17.70 -22.65 20.42
CA PHE A 483 -17.44 -22.49 21.84
C PHE A 483 -18.53 -23.11 22.72
N LEU A 484 -19.80 -22.77 22.49
CA LEU A 484 -20.92 -23.23 23.32
C LEU A 484 -21.15 -24.74 23.20
N VAL A 485 -21.08 -25.31 21.98
CA VAL A 485 -21.25 -26.76 21.75
C VAL A 485 -20.15 -27.56 22.44
N PHE A 486 -18.91 -27.07 22.42
CA PHE A 486 -17.83 -27.74 23.14
C PHE A 486 -18.06 -27.71 24.65
N HIS A 487 -18.36 -26.55 25.23
CA HIS A 487 -18.48 -26.41 26.68
C HIS A 487 -19.73 -27.09 27.24
N ASN A 488 -20.86 -27.01 26.52
CA ASN A 488 -22.12 -27.59 26.95
C ASN A 488 -22.18 -29.10 26.65
N ASP A 489 -21.78 -29.52 25.44
CA ASP A 489 -22.05 -30.87 24.93
C ASP A 489 -20.79 -31.74 24.77
N ASN A 490 -19.58 -31.20 25.02
CA ASN A 490 -18.29 -31.88 24.86
C ASN A 490 -17.97 -32.30 23.41
N VAL A 491 -18.49 -31.56 22.42
CA VAL A 491 -18.29 -31.88 20.99
C VAL A 491 -17.37 -30.87 20.33
N ASN A 492 -16.25 -31.34 19.78
CA ASN A 492 -15.39 -30.55 18.91
C ASN A 492 -15.88 -30.65 17.46
N VAL A 493 -16.61 -29.64 16.99
CA VAL A 493 -17.17 -29.59 15.63
C VAL A 493 -16.15 -29.29 14.54
N LEU A 494 -14.91 -28.91 14.89
CA LEU A 494 -13.85 -28.63 13.91
C LEU A 494 -13.21 -29.92 13.37
N VAL A 495 -13.38 -31.05 14.07
CA VAL A 495 -12.84 -32.35 13.65
C VAL A 495 -13.86 -33.04 12.74
N LYS A 496 -13.53 -33.20 11.45
CA LYS A 496 -14.33 -34.05 10.55
C LYS A 496 -14.29 -35.48 11.06
N LYS A 497 -15.45 -36.13 11.21
CA LYS A 497 -15.55 -37.57 11.48
C LYS A 497 -14.89 -38.32 10.33
N VAL A 498 -13.60 -38.65 10.44
CA VAL A 498 -12.94 -39.53 9.47
C VAL A 498 -13.52 -40.92 9.67
N SER A 499 -14.19 -41.44 8.63
CA SER A 499 -14.74 -42.79 8.55
C SER A 499 -13.63 -43.84 8.49
N ALA A 500 -12.81 -44.00 9.54
CA ALA A 500 -11.90 -45.14 9.72
C ALA A 500 -11.25 -45.17 11.12
N SER A 501 -12.03 -45.10 12.20
CA SER A 501 -11.65 -45.71 13.51
C SER A 501 -12.77 -45.52 14.52
N ARG A 502 -13.71 -46.47 14.56
CA ARG A 502 -14.74 -46.58 15.61
C ARG A 502 -14.18 -46.96 17.00
N LEU A 503 -12.86 -46.88 17.21
CA LEU A 503 -12.17 -47.26 18.45
C LEU A 503 -11.82 -46.09 19.38
N PHE A 504 -12.04 -44.83 18.97
CA PHE A 504 -11.75 -43.64 19.80
C PHE A 504 -13.00 -42.88 20.30
N LEU A 505 -14.18 -43.51 20.29
CA LEU A 505 -15.46 -42.87 20.66
C LEU A 505 -15.61 -42.52 22.17
N PHE A 506 -14.60 -42.77 23.01
CA PHE A 506 -14.65 -42.54 24.46
C PHE A 506 -13.46 -41.77 25.03
N ARG A 507 -12.82 -40.88 24.25
CA ARG A 507 -11.86 -39.91 24.82
C ARG A 507 -12.52 -38.55 24.86
N ASP A 508 -12.60 -37.96 26.06
CA ASP A 508 -13.09 -36.59 26.25
C ASP A 508 -12.41 -35.63 25.26
N ALA A 509 -13.21 -34.79 24.60
CA ALA A 509 -12.69 -33.78 23.70
C ALA A 509 -11.84 -32.80 24.53
N SER A 510 -10.54 -32.77 24.29
CA SER A 510 -9.64 -31.87 25.00
C SER A 510 -9.83 -30.43 24.52
N GLU A 511 -10.03 -29.50 25.44
CA GLU A 511 -10.12 -28.06 25.16
C GLU A 511 -8.89 -27.56 24.38
N LEU A 512 -7.70 -28.04 24.75
CA LEU A 512 -6.46 -27.75 24.04
C LEU A 512 -6.51 -28.21 22.57
N CYS A 513 -7.09 -29.38 22.31
CA CYS A 513 -7.25 -29.92 20.96
C CYS A 513 -8.16 -29.02 20.11
N LEU A 514 -9.28 -28.54 20.68
CA LEU A 514 -10.19 -27.62 20.00
C LEU A 514 -9.45 -26.38 19.48
N TYR A 515 -8.73 -25.68 20.37
CA TYR A 515 -8.06 -24.43 20.00
C TYR A 515 -6.84 -24.66 19.09
N LYS A 516 -6.09 -25.75 19.28
CA LYS A 516 -5.00 -26.11 18.35
C LYS A 516 -5.54 -26.36 16.94
N GLU A 517 -6.60 -27.15 16.79
CA GLU A 517 -7.23 -27.40 15.48
C GLU A 517 -7.78 -26.11 14.85
N ALA A 518 -8.35 -25.19 15.64
CA ALA A 518 -8.78 -23.89 15.13
C ALA A 518 -7.61 -23.07 14.58
N VAL A 519 -6.47 -23.01 15.29
CA VAL A 519 -5.25 -22.33 14.83
C VAL A 519 -4.76 -22.96 13.53
N GLU A 520 -4.71 -24.30 13.44
CA GLU A 520 -4.29 -24.99 12.22
C GLU A 520 -5.24 -24.75 11.04
N LYS A 521 -6.56 -24.73 11.28
CA LYS A 521 -7.57 -24.46 10.24
C LYS A 521 -7.41 -23.05 9.66
N ALA A 522 -7.15 -22.05 10.49
CA ALA A 522 -6.89 -20.69 10.03
C ALA A 522 -5.55 -20.56 9.29
N VAL A 523 -4.46 -21.13 9.82
CA VAL A 523 -3.12 -21.06 9.20
C VAL A 523 -3.07 -21.76 7.84
N ARG A 524 -3.87 -22.81 7.62
CA ARG A 524 -3.98 -23.51 6.32
C ARG A 524 -4.88 -22.80 5.32
N CYS A 525 -5.72 -21.85 5.75
CA CYS A 525 -6.65 -21.15 4.88
C CYS A 525 -5.96 -19.96 4.19
N GLU A 526 -5.60 -20.11 2.92
CA GLU A 526 -4.87 -19.08 2.16
C GLU A 526 -5.62 -17.76 2.03
N SER A 527 -6.95 -17.81 1.88
CA SER A 527 -7.79 -16.61 1.77
C SER A 527 -8.04 -15.89 3.11
N GLY A 528 -7.68 -16.50 4.24
CA GLY A 528 -7.88 -15.93 5.57
C GLY A 528 -9.33 -15.88 6.05
N HIS A 529 -10.27 -16.61 5.42
CA HIS A 529 -11.69 -16.64 5.79
C HIS A 529 -11.99 -17.16 7.21
N PHE A 530 -11.00 -17.69 7.93
CA PHE A 530 -11.15 -18.16 9.32
C PHE A 530 -10.38 -17.29 10.33
N ASP A 531 -9.78 -16.19 9.92
CA ASP A 531 -8.92 -15.36 10.77
C ASP A 531 -9.69 -14.70 11.91
N ILE A 532 -10.78 -13.99 11.57
CA ILE A 532 -11.61 -13.30 12.55
C ILE A 532 -12.40 -14.31 13.39
N PHE A 533 -12.87 -15.40 12.77
CA PHE A 533 -13.40 -16.56 13.49
C PHE A 533 -12.42 -17.07 14.57
N LEU A 534 -11.14 -17.25 14.24
CA LEU A 534 -10.12 -17.70 15.18
C LEU A 534 -9.92 -16.70 16.32
N ARG A 535 -9.83 -15.40 16.01
CA ARG A 535 -9.71 -14.32 16.99
C ARG A 535 -10.85 -14.37 18.00
N PHE A 536 -12.10 -14.48 17.52
CA PHE A 536 -13.26 -14.60 18.38
C PHE A 536 -13.23 -15.86 19.23
N LEU A 537 -12.95 -17.02 18.64
CA LEU A 537 -12.92 -18.28 19.36
C LEU A 537 -11.88 -18.27 20.49
N LEU A 538 -10.70 -17.71 20.25
CA LEU A 538 -9.66 -17.55 21.27
C LEU A 538 -10.05 -16.51 22.33
N GLY A 539 -10.63 -15.37 21.94
CA GLY A 539 -11.11 -14.37 22.92
C GLY A 539 -12.23 -14.88 23.82
N LEU A 540 -13.09 -15.77 23.31
CA LEU A 540 -14.16 -16.44 24.09
C LEU A 540 -13.58 -17.39 25.15
N SER A 541 -12.36 -17.90 24.96
CA SER A 541 -11.69 -18.78 25.92
C SER A 541 -11.31 -18.09 27.24
N LEU A 542 -11.25 -16.75 27.26
CA LEU A 542 -10.87 -15.98 28.45
C LEU A 542 -11.91 -16.09 29.58
N GLU A 543 -11.45 -16.28 30.82
CA GLU A 543 -12.33 -16.32 32.01
C GLU A 543 -13.21 -15.06 32.14
N SER A 544 -12.68 -13.89 31.78
CA SER A 544 -13.44 -12.62 31.75
C SER A 544 -14.60 -12.66 30.74
N SER A 545 -14.38 -13.21 29.56
CA SER A 545 -15.39 -13.39 28.51
C SER A 545 -16.44 -14.41 28.93
N GLN A 546 -16.01 -15.53 29.51
CA GLN A 546 -16.89 -16.59 30.02
C GLN A 546 -17.82 -16.08 31.13
N THR A 547 -17.34 -15.16 31.98
CA THR A 547 -18.16 -14.56 33.04
C THR A 547 -19.36 -13.81 32.46
N LEU A 548 -19.18 -13.09 31.34
CA LEU A 548 -20.26 -12.40 30.64
C LEU A 548 -21.24 -13.39 29.96
N LEU A 549 -20.74 -14.55 29.52
CA LEU A 549 -21.51 -15.60 28.84
C LEU A 549 -22.07 -16.67 29.77
N LYS A 550 -21.86 -16.56 31.09
CA LYS A 550 -22.21 -17.60 32.09
C LYS A 550 -23.67 -18.06 31.99
N HIS A 551 -24.58 -17.17 31.63
CA HIS A 551 -25.99 -17.50 31.46
C HIS A 551 -26.25 -18.43 30.24
N LEU A 552 -25.40 -18.41 29.22
CA LEU A 552 -25.50 -19.26 28.03
C LEU A 552 -24.78 -20.60 28.19
N MET A 553 -23.93 -20.77 29.20
CA MET A 553 -23.18 -21.99 29.45
C MET A 553 -23.91 -22.92 30.44
N THR A 554 -23.94 -24.22 30.17
CA THR A 554 -24.47 -25.26 31.08
C THR A 554 -23.37 -26.02 31.82
N SER A 555 -22.13 -25.96 31.32
CA SER A 555 -20.96 -26.58 31.91
C SER A 555 -19.73 -25.73 31.61
N ASN A 556 -18.76 -25.72 32.53
CA ASN A 556 -17.47 -25.08 32.30
C ASN A 556 -16.38 -26.15 32.22
N ARG A 557 -15.83 -26.34 31.03
CA ARG A 557 -14.79 -27.35 30.72
C ARG A 557 -13.40 -26.71 30.57
N THR A 558 -13.23 -25.49 31.05
CA THR A 558 -11.98 -24.73 30.94
C THR A 558 -10.90 -25.34 31.84
N ASN A 559 -9.71 -25.54 31.28
CA ASN A 559 -8.52 -25.97 32.01
C ASN A 559 -7.48 -24.84 32.02
N ARG A 560 -7.10 -24.43 33.23
CA ARG A 560 -6.16 -23.32 33.46
C ARG A 560 -4.80 -23.52 32.78
N LYS A 561 -4.36 -24.77 32.57
CA LYS A 561 -3.11 -25.11 31.86
C LYS A 561 -3.24 -24.93 30.34
N THR A 562 -4.44 -25.08 29.78
CA THR A 562 -4.71 -25.00 28.33
C THR A 562 -4.26 -23.66 27.75
N ARG A 563 -4.52 -22.55 28.44
CA ARG A 563 -4.14 -21.21 27.97
C ARG A 563 -2.63 -21.07 27.73
N ALA A 564 -1.81 -21.50 28.68
CA ALA A 564 -0.36 -21.42 28.57
C ALA A 564 0.16 -22.25 27.37
N GLU A 565 -0.44 -23.42 27.15
CA GLU A 565 -0.10 -24.29 26.02
C GLU A 565 -0.56 -23.73 24.67
N ILE A 566 -1.72 -23.07 24.60
CA ILE A 566 -2.18 -22.38 23.38
C ILE A 566 -1.27 -21.20 23.05
N LEU A 567 -0.94 -20.36 24.05
CA LEU A 567 -0.01 -19.25 23.87
C LEU A 567 1.34 -19.75 23.35
N LYS A 568 1.86 -20.86 23.91
CA LYS A 568 3.07 -21.51 23.42
C LYS A 568 2.93 -21.97 21.97
N HIS A 569 1.83 -22.65 21.62
CA HIS A 569 1.56 -23.11 20.25
C HIS A 569 1.49 -21.96 19.24
N ILE A 570 0.80 -20.87 19.57
CA ILE A 570 0.71 -19.67 18.71
C ILE A 570 2.09 -19.04 18.51
N LYS A 571 2.87 -18.87 19.59
CA LYS A 571 4.23 -18.32 19.52
C LYS A 571 5.16 -19.21 18.69
N GLU A 572 5.03 -20.53 18.75
CA GLU A 572 5.77 -21.49 17.90
C GLU A 572 5.38 -21.37 16.43
N ARG A 573 4.09 -21.17 16.12
CA ARG A 573 3.62 -20.92 14.75
C ARG A 573 4.11 -19.58 14.19
N ILE A 574 4.18 -18.54 15.02
CA ILE A 574 4.79 -17.26 14.63
C ILE A 574 6.29 -17.46 14.31
N ARG A 575 7.02 -18.23 15.12
CA ARG A 575 8.46 -18.52 14.91
C ARG A 575 8.75 -19.31 13.63
N SER A 576 7.82 -20.17 13.21
CA SER A 576 7.99 -21.10 12.09
C SER A 576 7.37 -20.62 10.78
N SER A 577 6.54 -19.56 10.81
CA SER A 577 5.87 -19.04 9.60
C SER A 577 6.81 -18.21 8.73
N PRO A 578 6.90 -18.49 7.42
CA PRO A 578 7.64 -17.66 6.47
C PRO A 578 6.84 -16.44 5.98
N SER A 579 5.52 -16.40 6.20
CA SER A 579 4.64 -15.32 5.73
C SER A 579 4.38 -14.30 6.85
N PRO A 580 4.76 -13.02 6.67
CA PRO A 580 4.46 -11.93 7.60
C PRO A 580 2.95 -11.72 7.81
N ASP A 581 2.14 -11.86 6.76
CA ASP A 581 0.68 -11.66 6.82
C ASP A 581 -0.01 -12.72 7.69
N ARG A 582 0.50 -13.96 7.67
CA ARG A 582 0.04 -15.02 8.58
C ARG A 582 0.41 -14.73 10.03
N CYS A 583 1.58 -14.12 10.26
CA CYS A 583 1.99 -13.72 11.60
C CYS A 583 1.10 -12.59 12.16
N LEU A 584 0.67 -11.64 11.32
CA LEU A 584 -0.20 -10.53 11.71
C LEU A 584 -1.48 -11.02 12.42
N ASN A 585 -2.21 -11.96 11.80
CA ASN A 585 -3.41 -12.53 12.43
C ASN A 585 -3.09 -13.23 13.76
N LEU A 586 -1.99 -13.97 13.83
CA LEU A 586 -1.58 -14.65 15.07
C LEU A 586 -1.20 -13.66 16.18
N PHE A 587 -0.61 -12.51 15.86
CA PHE A 587 -0.38 -11.43 16.83
C PHE A 587 -1.70 -10.83 17.31
N HIS A 588 -2.68 -10.62 16.43
CA HIS A 588 -4.02 -10.22 16.85
C HIS A 588 -4.68 -11.26 17.76
N CYS A 589 -4.48 -12.55 17.50
CA CYS A 589 -4.92 -13.64 18.41
C CYS A 589 -4.24 -13.57 19.79
N LEU A 590 -2.94 -13.24 19.86
CA LEU A 590 -2.28 -12.98 21.15
C LEU A 590 -2.89 -11.78 21.87
N GLY A 591 -3.21 -10.72 21.14
CA GLY A 591 -3.94 -9.56 21.67
C GLY A 591 -5.32 -9.90 22.22
N GLU A 592 -6.11 -10.73 21.52
CA GLU A 592 -7.41 -11.23 22.02
C GLU A 592 -7.26 -12.10 23.27
N LEU A 593 -6.10 -12.73 23.47
CA LEU A 593 -5.76 -13.48 24.68
C LEU A 593 -5.15 -12.60 25.80
N ASN A 594 -5.01 -11.29 25.60
CA ASN A 594 -4.31 -10.35 26.48
C ASN A 594 -2.84 -10.76 26.74
N ASP A 595 -2.14 -11.30 25.73
CA ASP A 595 -0.70 -11.57 25.78
C ASP A 595 0.06 -10.54 24.93
N HIS A 596 0.76 -9.63 25.62
CA HIS A 596 1.56 -8.57 25.00
C HIS A 596 3.07 -8.81 25.17
N SER A 597 3.47 -10.02 25.62
CA SER A 597 4.86 -10.26 26.03
C SER A 597 5.86 -10.09 24.89
N LEU A 598 5.51 -10.50 23.67
CA LEU A 598 6.39 -10.34 22.51
C LEU A 598 6.51 -8.87 22.12
N THR A 599 5.40 -8.14 22.10
CA THR A 599 5.37 -6.71 21.75
C THR A 599 6.11 -5.86 22.78
N GLU A 600 5.96 -6.15 24.07
CA GLU A 600 6.69 -5.46 25.16
C GLU A 600 8.21 -5.66 25.04
N GLU A 601 8.65 -6.87 24.67
CA GLU A 601 10.07 -7.17 24.46
C GLU A 601 10.68 -6.28 23.36
N ILE A 602 10.02 -6.18 22.20
CA ILE A 602 10.47 -5.32 21.10
C ILE A 602 10.34 -3.83 21.44
N GLN A 603 9.31 -3.43 22.19
CA GLN A 603 9.15 -2.04 22.61
C GLN A 603 10.32 -1.58 23.50
N CYS A 604 10.87 -2.47 24.33
CA CYS A 604 12.08 -2.20 25.11
C CYS A 604 13.30 -1.93 24.20
N TYR A 605 13.46 -2.72 23.13
CA TYR A 605 14.53 -2.51 22.15
C TYR A 605 14.37 -1.19 21.36
N LEU A 606 13.14 -0.83 20.99
CA LEU A 606 12.83 0.45 20.32
C LEU A 606 13.16 1.63 21.24
N THR A 607 12.72 1.58 22.50
CA THR A 607 12.95 2.66 23.48
C THR A 607 14.43 2.82 23.85
N SER A 608 15.19 1.73 23.85
CA SER A 608 16.63 1.75 24.15
C SER A 608 17.53 2.06 22.95
N GLY A 609 16.99 2.10 21.71
CA GLY A 609 17.76 2.33 20.49
C GLY A 609 18.76 1.21 20.13
N ALA A 610 18.63 0.03 20.74
CA ALA A 610 19.61 -1.06 20.65
C ALA A 610 19.39 -2.04 19.47
N LEU A 611 18.37 -1.82 18.63
CA LEU A 611 17.99 -2.76 17.57
C LEU A 611 19.08 -3.02 16.53
N ASN A 612 19.80 -1.97 16.12
CA ASN A 612 20.86 -2.08 15.10
C ASN A 612 22.04 -2.99 15.49
N ARG A 613 22.20 -3.30 16.77
CA ARG A 613 23.24 -4.19 17.33
C ARG A 613 22.68 -5.53 17.80
N ALA A 614 21.35 -5.67 17.88
CA ALA A 614 20.69 -6.86 18.39
C ALA A 614 20.54 -7.91 17.28
N LYS A 615 20.89 -9.16 17.58
CA LYS A 615 20.59 -10.29 16.69
C LYS A 615 19.18 -10.80 17.00
N LEU A 616 18.21 -10.38 16.20
CA LEU A 616 16.81 -10.76 16.39
C LEU A 616 16.54 -12.18 15.86
N SER A 617 15.73 -12.94 16.62
CA SER A 617 15.13 -14.20 16.19
C SER A 617 14.00 -13.97 15.17
N ALA A 618 13.59 -15.02 14.46
CA ALA A 618 12.48 -14.93 13.51
C ALA A 618 11.17 -14.39 14.13
N ALA A 619 10.87 -14.77 15.38
CA ALA A 619 9.70 -14.22 16.08
C ALA A 619 9.86 -12.73 16.41
N GLN A 620 11.03 -12.32 16.89
CA GLN A 620 11.32 -10.92 17.18
C GLN A 620 11.23 -10.06 15.90
N TRP A 621 11.70 -10.56 14.75
CA TRP A 621 11.49 -9.91 13.46
C TRP A 621 10.01 -9.77 13.11
N ALA A 622 9.25 -10.86 13.22
CA ALA A 622 7.81 -10.83 12.96
C ALA A 622 7.08 -9.86 13.91
N THR A 623 7.51 -9.78 15.18
CA THR A 623 6.97 -8.83 16.15
C THR A 623 7.36 -7.40 15.82
N LEU A 624 8.59 -7.13 15.39
CA LEU A 624 9.01 -5.80 14.96
C LEU A 624 8.19 -5.34 13.76
N VAL A 625 8.01 -6.20 12.75
CA VAL A 625 7.11 -5.91 11.62
C VAL A 625 5.70 -5.63 12.12
N PHE A 626 5.17 -6.46 13.01
CA PHE A 626 3.84 -6.25 13.61
C PHE A 626 3.75 -4.89 14.31
N VAL A 627 4.70 -4.53 15.16
CA VAL A 627 4.72 -3.27 15.91
C VAL A 627 4.82 -2.07 14.96
N LEU A 628 5.75 -2.09 14.01
CA LEU A 628 5.95 -1.00 13.05
C LEU A 628 4.73 -0.81 12.15
N LEU A 629 4.12 -1.90 11.71
CA LEU A 629 2.88 -1.83 10.96
C LEU A 629 1.75 -1.33 11.87
N THR A 630 1.55 -1.90 13.05
CA THR A 630 0.40 -1.58 13.91
C THR A 630 0.51 -0.28 14.71
N SER A 631 1.64 0.43 14.64
CA SER A 631 1.84 1.76 15.23
C SER A 631 0.76 2.77 14.80
N GLU A 632 0.49 3.75 15.65
CA GLU A 632 -0.42 4.87 15.35
C GLU A 632 0.20 5.89 14.40
N GLU A 633 1.52 6.07 14.48
CA GLU A 633 2.26 6.98 13.60
C GLU A 633 2.46 6.34 12.23
N GLU A 634 2.04 7.05 11.18
CA GLU A 634 2.35 6.66 9.81
C GLU A 634 3.85 6.74 9.59
N LEU A 635 4.45 5.62 9.19
CA LEU A 635 5.88 5.54 8.95
C LEU A 635 6.19 6.15 7.57
N ALA A 636 6.09 7.47 7.47
CA ALA A 636 6.36 8.22 6.24
C ALA A 636 7.80 8.01 5.77
N VAL A 637 8.74 7.96 6.72
CA VAL A 637 10.16 7.72 6.48
C VAL A 637 10.58 6.41 7.13
N PHE A 638 11.02 5.46 6.31
CA PHE A 638 11.62 4.21 6.75
C PHE A 638 13.14 4.29 6.60
N GLU A 639 13.84 4.15 7.71
CA GLU A 639 15.30 4.07 7.73
C GLU A 639 15.76 2.69 8.18
N LEU A 640 16.25 1.88 7.25
CA LEU A 640 16.69 0.52 7.53
C LEU A 640 17.83 0.50 8.58
N GLY A 641 18.71 1.51 8.54
CA GLY A 641 19.85 1.65 9.44
C GLY A 641 19.50 1.80 10.93
N HIS A 642 18.27 2.19 11.27
CA HIS A 642 17.79 2.21 12.66
C HIS A 642 17.50 0.81 13.20
N TYR A 643 17.20 -0.13 12.32
CA TYR A 643 16.79 -1.49 12.69
C TYR A 643 17.89 -2.51 12.44
N SER A 644 18.45 -2.56 11.22
CA SER A 644 19.50 -3.51 10.85
C SER A 644 20.23 -3.06 9.59
N ARG A 645 21.56 -3.07 9.62
CA ARG A 645 22.40 -2.78 8.43
C ARG A 645 22.80 -4.08 7.71
N SER A 646 21.79 -4.79 7.20
CA SER A 646 21.98 -6.06 6.48
C SER A 646 20.88 -6.37 5.46
N GLU A 647 21.19 -7.21 4.48
CA GLU A 647 20.23 -7.74 3.51
C GLU A 647 19.13 -8.58 4.19
N GLU A 648 19.47 -9.36 5.21
CA GLU A 648 18.46 -10.10 5.98
C GLU A 648 17.45 -9.13 6.61
N GLY A 649 17.94 -8.04 7.22
CA GLY A 649 17.08 -7.01 7.79
C GLY A 649 16.13 -6.40 6.77
N LEU A 650 16.64 -6.08 5.57
CA LEU A 650 15.81 -5.59 4.46
C LEU A 650 14.72 -6.59 4.07
N VAL A 651 15.07 -7.86 3.88
CA VAL A 651 14.11 -8.90 3.49
C VAL A 651 13.04 -9.09 4.56
N ARG A 652 13.43 -9.08 5.85
CA ARG A 652 12.49 -9.22 6.97
C ARG A 652 11.57 -8.01 7.12
N LEU A 653 12.07 -6.81 6.85
CA LEU A 653 11.33 -5.54 6.97
C LEU A 653 10.66 -5.08 5.67
N LEU A 654 10.78 -5.83 4.59
CA LEU A 654 10.17 -5.51 3.30
C LEU A 654 8.66 -5.16 3.40
N PRO A 655 7.83 -5.83 4.24
CA PRO A 655 6.44 -5.43 4.42
C PRO A 655 6.28 -3.99 4.93
N VAL A 656 7.21 -3.51 5.76
CA VAL A 656 7.21 -2.13 6.29
C VAL A 656 7.69 -1.17 5.20
N VAL A 657 8.76 -1.52 4.47
CA VAL A 657 9.29 -0.71 3.35
C VAL A 657 8.20 -0.41 2.31
N LYS A 658 7.36 -1.41 1.99
CA LYS A 658 6.24 -1.27 1.05
C LYS A 658 5.18 -0.23 1.47
N THR A 659 5.15 0.16 2.74
CA THR A 659 4.19 1.15 3.26
C THR A 659 4.75 2.56 3.34
N ALA A 660 6.08 2.73 3.22
CA ALA A 660 6.74 4.02 3.40
C ALA A 660 6.67 4.90 2.16
N GLN A 661 6.77 6.22 2.35
CA GLN A 661 6.96 7.18 1.26
C GLN A 661 8.45 7.40 0.95
N VAL A 662 9.29 7.39 1.98
CA VAL A 662 10.74 7.52 1.87
C VAL A 662 11.36 6.24 2.39
N ALA A 663 12.08 5.54 1.51
CA ALA A 663 12.83 4.34 1.85
C ALA A 663 14.33 4.68 1.86
N ASN A 664 14.86 4.94 3.04
CA ASN A 664 16.27 5.20 3.29
C ASN A 664 16.98 3.89 3.67
N LEU A 665 17.71 3.35 2.71
CA LEU A 665 18.45 2.09 2.75
C LEU A 665 19.97 2.33 2.65
N LYS A 666 20.44 3.55 2.93
CA LYS A 666 21.84 3.92 2.75
C LYS A 666 22.75 3.22 3.76
N ALA A 667 23.95 2.86 3.32
CA ALA A 667 24.99 2.24 4.17
C ALA A 667 24.49 1.00 4.95
N CYS A 668 23.69 0.15 4.30
CA CYS A 668 23.06 -1.03 4.89
C CYS A 668 23.70 -2.36 4.45
N ASN A 669 24.91 -2.32 3.87
CA ASN A 669 25.63 -3.49 3.34
C ASN A 669 24.82 -4.27 2.29
N LEU A 670 24.04 -3.55 1.47
CA LEU A 670 23.25 -4.15 0.40
C LEU A 670 24.13 -4.42 -0.84
N THR A 671 23.84 -5.51 -1.53
CA THR A 671 24.51 -5.92 -2.78
C THR A 671 23.50 -6.21 -3.89
N VAL A 672 23.98 -6.64 -5.07
CA VAL A 672 23.16 -7.03 -6.23
C VAL A 672 22.02 -7.98 -5.88
N THR A 673 22.20 -8.88 -4.92
CA THR A 673 21.24 -9.94 -4.55
C THR A 673 19.88 -9.40 -4.10
N CYS A 674 19.83 -8.23 -3.48
CA CYS A 674 18.59 -7.64 -2.99
C CYS A 674 17.87 -6.77 -4.02
N CYS A 675 18.54 -6.42 -5.13
CA CYS A 675 18.00 -5.49 -6.14
C CYS A 675 16.73 -6.02 -6.82
N GLU A 676 16.62 -7.32 -7.06
CA GLU A 676 15.40 -7.92 -7.62
C GLU A 676 14.20 -7.81 -6.66
N ILE A 677 14.45 -8.06 -5.37
CA ILE A 677 13.44 -7.93 -4.31
C ILE A 677 13.01 -6.46 -4.17
N LEU A 678 13.98 -5.54 -4.20
CA LEU A 678 13.71 -4.11 -4.18
C LEU A 678 12.94 -3.64 -5.42
N ALA A 679 13.28 -4.12 -6.62
CA ALA A 679 12.58 -3.80 -7.86
C ALA A 679 11.07 -4.15 -7.76
N ASN A 680 10.76 -5.33 -7.24
CA ASN A 680 9.39 -5.78 -7.01
C ASN A 680 8.68 -4.98 -5.91
N CYS A 681 9.44 -4.49 -4.91
CA CYS A 681 8.91 -3.65 -3.84
C CYS A 681 8.55 -2.25 -4.36
N VAL A 682 9.43 -1.60 -5.12
CA VAL A 682 9.22 -0.22 -5.61
C VAL A 682 8.15 -0.12 -6.69
N SER A 683 7.96 -1.18 -7.50
CA SER A 683 6.94 -1.20 -8.55
C SER A 683 5.50 -1.23 -7.99
N SER A 684 5.33 -1.71 -6.76
CA SER A 684 4.03 -1.96 -6.12
C SER A 684 3.77 -1.10 -4.87
N SER A 685 4.62 -0.12 -4.58
CA SER A 685 4.58 0.68 -3.35
C SER A 685 4.38 2.18 -3.60
N PRO A 686 3.99 2.96 -2.57
CA PRO A 686 3.82 4.42 -2.68
C PRO A 686 5.13 5.20 -2.54
N ILE A 687 6.29 4.53 -2.59
CA ILE A 687 7.61 5.14 -2.37
C ILE A 687 7.85 6.26 -3.38
N ARG A 688 8.13 7.46 -2.86
CA ARG A 688 8.50 8.68 -3.59
C ARG A 688 10.00 8.91 -3.57
N GLU A 689 10.68 8.48 -2.53
CA GLU A 689 12.12 8.64 -2.39
C GLU A 689 12.77 7.31 -2.04
N LEU A 690 13.72 6.89 -2.85
CA LEU A 690 14.55 5.71 -2.62
C LEU A 690 16.01 6.13 -2.51
N ASP A 691 16.59 5.98 -1.32
CA ASP A 691 18.01 6.18 -1.09
C ASP A 691 18.67 4.84 -0.81
N VAL A 692 19.49 4.36 -1.76
CA VAL A 692 20.26 3.12 -1.65
C VAL A 692 21.76 3.40 -1.63
N SER A 693 22.15 4.63 -1.31
CA SER A 693 23.54 5.10 -1.36
C SER A 693 24.49 4.33 -0.43
N ASN A 694 25.78 4.34 -0.72
CA ASN A 694 26.84 3.68 0.05
C ASN A 694 26.61 2.16 0.20
N ASN A 695 26.11 1.51 -0.86
CA ASN A 695 25.93 0.06 -0.95
C ASN A 695 26.66 -0.48 -2.20
N LYS A 696 26.97 -1.78 -2.25
CA LYS A 696 27.74 -2.36 -3.37
C LYS A 696 26.81 -2.97 -4.42
N LEU A 697 25.99 -2.11 -5.04
CA LEU A 697 24.97 -2.54 -5.99
C LEU A 697 25.55 -2.90 -7.36
N THR A 698 26.62 -2.24 -7.80
CA THR A 698 27.22 -2.37 -9.14
C THR A 698 26.23 -2.11 -10.29
N ASP A 699 26.71 -2.14 -11.53
CA ASP A 699 25.88 -1.91 -12.71
C ASP A 699 24.78 -2.96 -12.87
N SER A 700 25.06 -4.21 -12.47
CA SER A 700 24.09 -5.31 -12.47
C SER A 700 22.93 -5.03 -11.53
N GLY A 701 23.18 -4.47 -10.34
CA GLY A 701 22.13 -4.13 -9.39
C GLY A 701 21.20 -3.03 -9.93
N VAL A 702 21.74 -2.00 -10.58
CA VAL A 702 20.93 -0.95 -11.22
C VAL A 702 20.13 -1.51 -12.40
N THR A 703 20.72 -2.43 -13.17
CA THR A 703 20.02 -3.13 -14.25
C THR A 703 18.80 -3.88 -13.73
N LEU A 704 18.91 -4.60 -12.61
CA LEU A 704 17.78 -5.27 -11.96
C LEU A 704 16.73 -4.29 -11.42
N LEU A 705 17.17 -3.20 -10.77
CA LEU A 705 16.27 -2.16 -10.26
C LEU A 705 15.48 -1.45 -11.37
N SER A 706 16.05 -1.35 -12.58
CA SER A 706 15.45 -0.63 -13.70
C SER A 706 14.06 -1.14 -14.09
N ALA A 707 13.83 -2.45 -13.98
CA ALA A 707 12.54 -3.05 -14.29
C ALA A 707 11.43 -2.54 -13.34
N GLY A 708 11.74 -2.41 -12.05
CA GLY A 708 10.80 -1.91 -11.04
C GLY A 708 10.57 -0.40 -11.11
N LEU A 709 11.61 0.37 -11.44
CA LEU A 709 11.58 1.83 -11.43
C LEU A 709 10.86 2.45 -12.64
N LYS A 710 10.78 1.75 -13.78
CA LYS A 710 10.06 2.24 -14.98
C LYS A 710 8.58 2.55 -14.73
N GLY A 711 7.94 1.81 -13.84
CA GLY A 711 6.52 1.95 -13.49
C GLY A 711 6.26 2.44 -12.07
N SER A 712 7.29 2.87 -11.35
CA SER A 712 7.15 3.26 -9.94
C SER A 712 6.68 4.71 -9.77
N LYS A 713 6.31 5.05 -8.53
CA LYS A 713 5.96 6.42 -8.12
C LYS A 713 7.17 7.21 -7.60
N VAL A 714 8.39 6.66 -7.76
CA VAL A 714 9.62 7.27 -7.22
C VAL A 714 9.93 8.56 -7.96
N GLU A 715 10.03 9.66 -7.20
CA GLU A 715 10.38 11.00 -7.66
C GLU A 715 11.85 11.34 -7.38
N THR A 716 12.46 10.73 -6.35
CA THR A 716 13.86 10.92 -5.98
C THR A 716 14.59 9.58 -5.85
N LEU A 717 15.68 9.42 -6.59
CA LEU A 717 16.54 8.24 -6.54
C LEU A 717 17.97 8.66 -6.20
N ARG A 718 18.48 8.17 -5.06
CA ARG A 718 19.88 8.38 -4.65
C ARG A 718 20.67 7.09 -4.74
N LEU A 719 21.73 7.14 -5.53
CA LEU A 719 22.64 6.03 -5.85
C LEU A 719 24.10 6.42 -5.55
N ARG A 720 24.33 7.29 -4.55
CA ARG A 720 25.68 7.78 -4.24
C ARG A 720 26.60 6.63 -3.82
N SER A 721 27.83 6.60 -4.32
CA SER A 721 28.86 5.62 -3.94
C SER A 721 28.37 4.17 -4.05
N CYS A 722 27.68 3.83 -5.15
CA CYS A 722 27.09 2.52 -5.39
C CYS A 722 27.98 1.54 -6.18
N SER A 723 29.23 1.94 -6.44
CA SER A 723 30.18 1.24 -7.31
C SER A 723 29.67 1.09 -8.76
N LEU A 724 29.02 2.14 -9.28
CA LEU A 724 28.54 2.18 -10.66
C LEU A 724 29.65 2.66 -11.61
N THR A 725 29.60 2.19 -12.85
CA THR A 725 30.50 2.55 -13.95
C THR A 725 29.71 3.10 -15.14
N GLU A 726 30.36 3.37 -16.28
CA GLU A 726 29.71 3.76 -17.52
C GLU A 726 28.62 2.77 -17.99
N HIS A 727 28.70 1.50 -17.60
CA HIS A 727 27.77 0.45 -18.03
C HIS A 727 26.37 0.57 -17.40
N CYS A 728 26.19 1.32 -16.30
CA CYS A 728 24.86 1.55 -15.75
C CYS A 728 23.99 2.49 -16.62
N SER A 729 24.60 3.27 -17.50
CA SER A 729 23.95 4.34 -18.28
C SER A 729 22.77 3.85 -19.10
N GLY A 730 22.87 2.68 -19.76
CA GLY A 730 21.77 2.11 -20.53
C GLY A 730 20.54 1.78 -19.68
N ALA A 731 20.75 1.24 -18.47
CA ALA A 731 19.67 0.96 -17.54
C ALA A 731 19.01 2.27 -17.05
N LEU A 732 19.81 3.25 -16.62
CA LEU A 732 19.32 4.55 -16.14
C LEU A 732 18.60 5.35 -17.24
N ALA A 733 19.17 5.41 -18.45
CA ALA A 733 18.55 6.05 -19.62
C ALA A 733 17.19 5.41 -19.95
N SER A 734 17.09 4.08 -19.83
CA SER A 734 15.83 3.36 -20.06
C SER A 734 14.77 3.66 -19.00
N ILE A 735 15.16 4.02 -17.77
CA ILE A 735 14.22 4.43 -16.71
C ILE A 735 13.65 5.81 -17.03
N ILE A 736 14.51 6.80 -17.24
CA ILE A 736 14.10 8.19 -17.45
C ILE A 736 13.38 8.40 -18.79
N SER A 737 13.61 7.51 -19.77
CA SER A 737 12.89 7.54 -21.06
C SER A 737 11.48 6.94 -21.00
N SER A 738 11.09 6.32 -19.87
CA SER A 738 9.79 5.65 -19.75
C SER A 738 8.65 6.63 -19.44
N ALA A 739 7.55 6.55 -20.19
CA ALA A 739 6.38 7.42 -20.03
C ALA A 739 5.73 7.33 -18.63
N SER A 740 5.82 6.17 -17.97
CA SER A 740 5.26 5.93 -16.64
C SER A 740 6.15 6.42 -15.49
N CYS A 741 7.43 6.70 -15.77
CA CYS A 741 8.38 7.13 -14.74
C CYS A 741 7.99 8.50 -14.17
N GLN A 742 8.18 8.69 -12.86
CA GLN A 742 7.90 9.95 -12.15
C GLN A 742 9.18 10.62 -11.61
N LEU A 743 10.36 10.12 -12.00
CA LEU A 743 11.63 10.56 -11.44
C LEU A 743 11.92 12.03 -11.83
N LYS A 744 12.13 12.86 -10.81
CA LYS A 744 12.49 14.28 -10.89
C LYS A 744 13.93 14.53 -10.45
N VAL A 745 14.43 13.77 -9.48
CA VAL A 745 15.77 13.93 -8.92
C VAL A 745 16.54 12.61 -9.04
N MET A 746 17.72 12.67 -9.65
CA MET A 746 18.65 11.55 -9.72
C MET A 746 20.02 11.98 -9.20
N GLU A 747 20.50 11.31 -8.16
CA GLU A 747 21.82 11.52 -7.59
C GLU A 747 22.73 10.32 -7.84
N LEU A 748 23.83 10.56 -8.56
CA LEU A 748 24.84 9.56 -8.92
C LEU A 748 26.21 9.86 -8.29
N THR A 749 26.26 10.75 -7.31
CA THR A 749 27.50 11.23 -6.67
C THR A 749 28.48 10.10 -6.38
N ASP A 750 29.77 10.30 -6.68
CA ASP A 750 30.84 9.34 -6.40
C ASP A 750 30.61 7.94 -7.04
N ASN A 751 30.29 7.94 -8.34
CA ASN A 751 30.33 6.73 -9.16
C ASN A 751 31.13 7.00 -10.43
N ASP A 752 31.82 6.00 -10.98
CA ASP A 752 32.72 6.18 -12.11
C ASP A 752 31.96 6.15 -13.46
N VAL A 753 30.90 6.96 -13.57
CA VAL A 753 30.03 7.08 -14.75
C VAL A 753 30.82 7.52 -15.99
N GLN A 754 31.78 8.44 -15.82
CA GLN A 754 32.67 8.94 -16.88
C GLN A 754 31.92 9.54 -18.08
N ASP A 755 32.66 10.00 -19.08
CA ASP A 755 32.07 10.64 -20.27
C ASP A 755 31.19 9.68 -21.08
N VAL A 756 31.59 8.41 -21.19
CA VAL A 756 30.81 7.37 -21.92
C VAL A 756 29.47 7.10 -21.23
N GLY A 757 29.44 7.04 -19.90
CA GLY A 757 28.18 6.87 -19.19
C GLY A 757 27.30 8.12 -19.30
N VAL A 758 27.90 9.31 -19.31
CA VAL A 758 27.19 10.58 -19.53
C VAL A 758 26.61 10.66 -20.95
N GLU A 759 27.32 10.19 -21.97
CA GLU A 759 26.81 10.05 -23.34
C GLU A 759 25.54 9.18 -23.35
N GLY A 760 25.59 8.00 -22.72
CA GLY A 760 24.42 7.10 -22.61
C GLY A 760 23.25 7.73 -21.85
N LEU A 761 23.51 8.45 -20.76
CA LEU A 761 22.49 9.18 -20.00
C LEU A 761 21.86 10.31 -20.82
N SER A 762 22.66 11.00 -21.64
CA SER A 762 22.23 12.12 -22.49
C SER A 762 21.13 11.69 -23.47
N VAL A 763 21.23 10.47 -24.03
CA VAL A 763 20.17 9.88 -24.87
C VAL A 763 18.83 9.79 -24.12
N GLY A 764 18.86 9.44 -22.82
CA GLY A 764 17.64 9.39 -22.01
C GLY A 764 17.09 10.76 -21.65
N LEU A 765 17.96 11.75 -21.44
CA LEU A 765 17.57 13.15 -21.17
C LEU A 765 16.89 13.82 -22.36
N GLU A 766 17.25 13.44 -23.58
CA GLU A 766 16.62 13.93 -24.83
C GLU A 766 15.21 13.37 -25.07
N SER A 767 14.80 12.34 -24.33
CA SER A 767 13.47 11.74 -24.48
C SER A 767 12.37 12.73 -24.09
N PRO A 768 11.29 12.86 -24.89
CA PRO A 768 10.15 13.72 -24.55
C PRO A 768 9.40 13.23 -23.29
N HIS A 769 9.64 12.00 -22.87
CA HIS A 769 9.06 11.41 -21.66
C HIS A 769 9.90 11.67 -20.40
N CYS A 770 11.12 12.20 -20.53
CA CYS A 770 11.97 12.52 -19.40
C CYS A 770 11.35 13.65 -18.56
N LYS A 771 11.17 13.39 -17.26
CA LYS A 771 10.65 14.34 -16.27
C LYS A 771 11.71 14.80 -15.28
N LEU A 772 12.98 14.46 -15.53
CA LEU A 772 14.07 14.78 -14.62
C LEU A 772 14.29 16.30 -14.57
N GLU A 773 14.27 16.86 -13.37
CA GLU A 773 14.46 18.28 -13.09
C GLU A 773 15.84 18.54 -12.44
N MET A 774 16.41 17.56 -11.74
CA MET A 774 17.70 17.67 -11.07
C MET A 774 18.56 16.43 -11.32
N LEU A 775 19.80 16.65 -11.77
CA LEU A 775 20.80 15.62 -11.98
C LEU A 775 22.09 16.00 -11.24
N ILE A 776 22.52 15.13 -10.34
CA ILE A 776 23.75 15.32 -9.55
C ILE A 776 24.77 14.27 -10.00
N LEU A 777 25.85 14.75 -10.62
CA LEU A 777 26.97 13.97 -11.15
C LEU A 777 28.28 14.34 -10.43
N SER A 778 28.20 14.77 -9.17
CA SER A 778 29.39 15.15 -8.40
C SER A 778 30.34 13.95 -8.23
N LEU A 779 31.66 14.14 -8.35
CA LEU A 779 32.66 13.07 -8.26
C LEU A 779 32.46 11.91 -9.27
N CYS A 780 31.83 12.17 -10.43
CA CYS A 780 31.55 11.17 -11.44
C CYS A 780 32.64 10.97 -12.52
N ARG A 781 33.78 11.66 -12.37
CA ARG A 781 34.91 11.66 -13.31
C ARG A 781 34.50 12.14 -14.70
N VAL A 782 33.57 13.10 -14.75
CA VAL A 782 33.11 13.74 -15.98
C VAL A 782 34.18 14.75 -16.44
N THR A 783 34.54 14.70 -17.71
CA THR A 783 35.47 15.62 -18.33
C THR A 783 34.77 16.60 -19.27
N GLU A 784 35.54 17.40 -20.00
CA GLU A 784 35.05 18.26 -21.07
C GLU A 784 34.20 17.50 -22.09
N ALA A 785 34.58 16.28 -22.47
CA ALA A 785 33.82 15.47 -23.43
C ALA A 785 32.42 15.13 -22.90
N GLY A 786 32.29 14.70 -21.64
CA GLY A 786 31.00 14.45 -21.02
C GLY A 786 30.12 15.69 -20.96
N CYS A 787 30.72 16.86 -20.69
CA CYS A 787 30.00 18.13 -20.69
C CYS A 787 29.47 18.51 -22.08
N THR A 788 30.19 18.17 -23.16
CA THR A 788 29.67 18.38 -24.53
C THR A 788 28.43 17.52 -24.83
N PHE A 789 28.38 16.27 -24.35
CA PHE A 789 27.17 15.43 -24.49
C PHE A 789 25.99 15.93 -23.66
N LEU A 790 26.25 16.40 -22.43
CA LEU A 790 25.20 17.05 -21.61
C LEU A 790 24.67 18.30 -22.31
N ALA A 791 25.55 19.15 -22.82
CA ALA A 791 25.16 20.38 -23.51
C ALA A 791 24.23 20.10 -24.71
N SER A 792 24.47 19.03 -25.49
CA SER A 792 23.59 18.68 -26.61
C SER A 792 22.19 18.24 -26.15
N ALA A 793 22.11 17.48 -25.06
CA ALA A 793 20.86 16.96 -24.54
C ALA A 793 20.00 18.02 -23.82
N LEU A 794 20.64 18.96 -23.11
CA LEU A 794 19.96 19.92 -22.24
C LEU A 794 18.97 20.82 -22.99
N ASN A 795 19.24 21.15 -24.25
CA ASN A 795 18.35 21.94 -25.12
C ASN A 795 16.96 21.33 -25.32
N ARG A 796 16.82 20.01 -25.17
CA ARG A 796 15.55 19.29 -25.34
C ARG A 796 15.00 18.73 -24.02
N SER A 797 15.74 18.93 -22.94
CA SER A 797 15.44 18.38 -21.63
C SER A 797 14.59 19.32 -20.77
N ARG A 798 14.07 18.79 -19.67
CA ARG A 798 13.38 19.57 -18.62
C ARG A 798 14.26 19.86 -17.41
N LEU A 799 15.57 19.61 -17.53
CA LEU A 799 16.51 19.69 -16.42
C LEU A 799 16.71 21.14 -15.98
N ARG A 800 16.48 21.42 -14.70
CA ARG A 800 16.60 22.75 -14.08
C ARG A 800 17.88 22.90 -13.27
N GLU A 801 18.34 21.82 -12.64
CA GLU A 801 19.55 21.83 -11.82
C GLU A 801 20.51 20.74 -12.27
N LEU A 802 21.76 21.13 -12.53
CA LEU A 802 22.86 20.23 -12.85
C LEU A 802 24.02 20.49 -11.89
N ASP A 803 24.43 19.46 -11.17
CA ASP A 803 25.61 19.51 -10.30
C ASP A 803 26.74 18.65 -10.87
N LEU A 804 27.81 19.32 -11.28
CA LEU A 804 29.05 18.76 -11.79
C LEU A 804 30.24 19.05 -10.86
N SER A 805 29.98 19.44 -9.61
CA SER A 805 31.05 19.71 -8.64
C SER A 805 32.01 18.52 -8.52
N TYR A 806 33.27 18.77 -8.19
CA TYR A 806 34.30 17.75 -8.03
C TYR A 806 34.51 16.87 -9.29
N ASN A 807 34.38 17.45 -10.48
CA ASN A 807 34.74 16.82 -11.76
C ASN A 807 35.84 17.62 -12.48
N HIS A 808 36.00 17.43 -13.80
CA HIS A 808 36.88 18.24 -14.63
C HIS A 808 36.19 18.69 -15.92
N PRO A 809 35.17 19.56 -15.84
CA PRO A 809 34.36 19.94 -17.00
C PRO A 809 35.13 20.66 -18.12
N GLY A 810 36.40 21.04 -17.92
CA GLY A 810 37.20 21.80 -18.88
C GLY A 810 36.66 23.20 -19.14
N ASP A 811 37.44 24.04 -19.82
CA ASP A 811 37.03 25.41 -20.13
C ASP A 811 35.89 25.43 -21.16
N LEU A 812 35.95 24.56 -22.18
CA LEU A 812 34.93 24.50 -23.22
C LEU A 812 33.61 23.94 -22.67
N GLY A 813 33.66 22.88 -21.87
CA GLY A 813 32.47 22.29 -21.26
C GLY A 813 31.77 23.27 -20.32
N LEU A 814 32.53 24.01 -19.50
CA LEU A 814 31.99 25.09 -18.66
C LEU A 814 31.37 26.21 -19.49
N GLN A 815 32.03 26.62 -20.58
CA GLN A 815 31.51 27.66 -21.47
C GLN A 815 30.17 27.24 -22.09
N LEU A 816 30.07 26.02 -22.62
CA LEU A 816 28.84 25.50 -23.23
C LEU A 816 27.69 25.40 -22.23
N LEU A 817 27.92 24.81 -21.05
CA LEU A 817 26.88 24.65 -20.04
C LEU A 817 26.44 25.98 -19.42
N SER A 818 27.37 26.93 -19.26
CA SER A 818 27.05 28.28 -18.78
C SER A 818 26.22 29.06 -19.81
N ALA A 819 26.57 28.96 -21.10
CA ALA A 819 25.80 29.58 -22.16
C ALA A 819 24.36 29.05 -22.24
N LEU A 820 24.17 27.74 -22.01
CA LEU A 820 22.84 27.13 -21.93
C LEU A 820 22.04 27.59 -20.71
N ARG A 821 22.67 27.69 -19.53
CA ARG A 821 22.02 28.24 -18.34
C ARG A 821 21.52 29.68 -18.55
N ASP A 822 22.29 30.47 -19.30
CA ASP A 822 21.98 31.87 -19.56
C ASP A 822 21.01 32.05 -20.76
N ASP A 823 20.67 30.97 -21.49
CA ASP A 823 19.70 30.97 -22.60
C ASP A 823 18.25 30.89 -22.07
N PRO A 824 17.38 31.88 -22.36
CA PRO A 824 15.98 31.87 -21.96
C PRO A 824 15.14 30.71 -22.52
N GLN A 825 15.60 30.06 -23.59
CA GLN A 825 14.94 28.89 -24.20
C GLN A 825 15.35 27.57 -23.51
N CYS A 826 16.41 27.57 -22.71
CA CYS A 826 16.84 26.41 -21.95
C CYS A 826 16.11 26.34 -20.60
N SER A 827 15.86 25.13 -20.10
CA SER A 827 15.23 24.92 -18.80
C SER A 827 16.19 25.00 -17.61
N LEU A 828 17.51 24.97 -17.88
CA LEU A 828 18.56 24.94 -16.86
C LEU A 828 18.68 26.28 -16.13
N GLN A 829 18.48 26.26 -14.82
CA GLN A 829 18.51 27.45 -13.95
C GLN A 829 19.76 27.49 -13.07
N LYS A 830 20.25 26.32 -12.66
CA LYS A 830 21.37 26.21 -11.73
C LYS A 830 22.40 25.19 -12.21
N LEU A 831 23.64 25.65 -12.24
CA LEU A 831 24.81 24.85 -12.58
C LEU A 831 25.82 24.97 -11.44
N SER A 832 26.13 23.85 -10.77
CA SER A 832 27.14 23.78 -9.71
C SER A 832 28.42 23.12 -10.23
N VAL A 833 29.58 23.75 -10.01
CA VAL A 833 30.90 23.30 -10.52
C VAL A 833 32.01 23.52 -9.49
N GLU A 834 31.69 23.33 -8.20
CA GLU A 834 32.62 23.59 -7.10
C GLU A 834 33.76 22.55 -7.07
N GLU A 835 34.97 22.97 -6.66
CA GLU A 835 36.12 22.08 -6.45
C GLU A 835 36.51 21.14 -7.62
N CYS A 836 36.24 21.58 -8.85
CA CYS A 836 36.66 20.91 -10.06
C CYS A 836 38.19 20.99 -10.29
N GLY A 837 38.77 19.96 -10.89
CA GLY A 837 40.20 19.93 -11.21
C GLY A 837 40.67 18.59 -11.78
N GLU A 838 41.87 18.58 -12.36
CA GLU A 838 42.42 17.40 -13.04
C GLU A 838 42.55 16.17 -12.12
N SER A 839 42.80 16.38 -10.82
CA SER A 839 42.89 15.29 -9.85
C SER A 839 41.59 14.49 -9.73
N ARG A 840 40.44 15.08 -10.07
CA ARG A 840 39.12 14.44 -10.00
C ARG A 840 38.88 13.41 -11.11
N ILE A 841 39.72 13.38 -12.14
CA ILE A 841 39.64 12.40 -13.26
C ILE A 841 40.26 11.06 -12.85
N LEU A 842 41.16 11.05 -11.86
CA LEU A 842 41.90 9.86 -11.46
C LEU A 842 40.97 8.78 -10.88
N PRO A 843 41.19 7.49 -11.19
CA PRO A 843 40.33 6.42 -10.69
C PRO A 843 40.55 6.16 -9.19
N GLY A 844 39.51 5.62 -8.54
CA GLY A 844 39.57 5.13 -7.18
C GLY A 844 39.88 6.23 -6.14
N PRO A 845 40.59 5.91 -5.04
CA PRO A 845 40.85 6.86 -3.95
C PRO A 845 41.54 8.16 -4.39
N LYS A 846 42.28 8.13 -5.51
CA LYS A 846 43.06 9.27 -6.00
C LYS A 846 42.21 10.47 -6.41
N LYS A 847 40.92 10.29 -6.74
CA LYS A 847 40.01 11.43 -6.97
C LYS A 847 39.79 12.30 -5.73
N TYR A 848 40.05 11.75 -4.54
CA TYR A 848 39.97 12.45 -3.26
C TYR A 848 41.27 13.09 -2.81
N THR A 849 42.27 13.20 -3.69
CA THR A 849 43.59 13.72 -3.31
C THR A 849 43.47 15.11 -2.68
N VAL A 850 44.03 15.25 -1.48
CA VAL A 850 44.11 16.51 -0.74
C VAL A 850 45.56 16.97 -0.60
N LYS A 851 45.80 18.28 -0.70
CA LYS A 851 47.12 18.87 -0.45
C LYS A 851 47.28 19.10 1.06
N LEU A 852 48.28 18.46 1.66
CA LEU A 852 48.56 18.53 3.09
C LEU A 852 49.90 19.24 3.37
N SER A 853 50.00 19.84 4.55
CA SER A 853 51.25 20.43 5.06
C SER A 853 51.42 20.14 6.54
N LEU A 854 52.63 19.74 6.94
CA LEU A 854 53.02 19.50 8.33
C LEU A 854 52.97 20.79 9.13
N ASP A 855 52.51 20.72 10.38
CA ASP A 855 52.35 21.85 11.27
C ASP A 855 53.60 22.05 12.15
N PRO A 856 54.38 23.13 11.95
CA PRO A 856 55.53 23.45 12.78
C PRO A 856 55.20 23.65 14.26
N ASP A 857 53.96 24.01 14.60
CA ASP A 857 53.56 24.28 15.98
C ASP A 857 53.30 23.01 16.80
N THR A 858 53.06 21.89 16.11
CA THR A 858 52.91 20.57 16.73
C THR A 858 54.20 19.77 16.73
N ALA A 859 55.10 20.02 15.77
CA ALA A 859 56.29 19.22 15.53
C ALA A 859 57.22 19.12 16.76
N HIS A 860 57.57 17.90 17.15
CA HIS A 860 58.57 17.68 18.21
C HIS A 860 59.92 18.34 17.85
N ALA A 861 60.67 18.81 18.85
CA ALA A 861 61.92 19.55 18.64
C ALA A 861 62.98 18.75 17.83
N ASP A 862 63.05 17.43 17.99
CA ASP A 862 63.94 16.57 17.18
C ASP A 862 63.53 16.38 15.69
N LEU A 863 62.44 17.01 15.22
CA LEU A 863 61.95 16.90 13.84
C LEU A 863 62.26 18.16 13.02
N SER A 864 63.07 18.03 11.99
CA SER A 864 63.30 19.08 11.00
C SER A 864 62.24 19.02 9.91
N LEU A 865 61.50 20.11 9.69
CA LEU A 865 60.55 20.24 8.59
C LEU A 865 61.24 20.91 7.39
N SER A 866 61.07 20.37 6.19
CA SER A 866 61.68 20.86 4.95
C SER A 866 60.70 20.79 3.77
N GLU A 867 61.15 21.22 2.57
CA GLU A 867 60.37 21.12 1.32
C GLU A 867 59.00 21.85 1.40
N GLY A 868 58.96 23.02 2.06
CA GLY A 868 57.69 23.74 2.25
C GLY A 868 56.74 23.06 3.24
N ASN A 869 57.28 22.38 4.25
CA ASN A 869 56.55 21.60 5.27
C ASN A 869 55.83 20.36 4.72
N THR A 870 56.30 19.76 3.62
CA THR A 870 55.80 18.45 3.15
C THR A 870 56.65 17.28 3.66
N LYS A 871 57.86 17.55 4.15
CA LYS A 871 58.81 16.54 4.61
C LYS A 871 59.24 16.77 6.05
N ALA A 872 59.23 15.70 6.84
CA ALA A 872 59.76 15.67 8.20
C ALA A 872 60.91 14.66 8.28
N THR A 873 62.04 15.09 8.86
CA THR A 873 63.22 14.27 9.11
C THR A 873 63.55 14.30 10.59
N ARG A 874 63.74 13.13 11.21
CA ARG A 874 64.24 13.08 12.58
C ARG A 874 65.76 13.29 12.59
N TRP A 875 66.20 14.38 13.19
CA TRP A 875 67.60 14.78 13.25
C TRP A 875 67.95 15.27 14.66
N THR A 876 68.74 16.34 14.77
CA THR A 876 69.05 17.05 16.00
C THR A 876 67.92 18.00 16.39
N LYS A 877 67.91 18.39 17.67
CA LYS A 877 66.97 19.37 18.23
C LYS A 877 66.97 20.66 17.40
N GLN A 878 65.81 21.04 16.90
CA GLN A 878 65.53 22.25 16.15
C GLN A 878 65.18 23.41 17.09
N PRO A 879 65.51 24.65 16.71
CA PRO A 879 65.25 25.85 17.52
C PRO A 879 63.79 26.32 17.42
N TYR A 880 62.82 25.42 17.58
CA TYR A 880 61.41 25.80 17.57
C TYR A 880 61.03 26.53 18.87
N PRO A 881 60.16 27.55 18.80
CA PRO A 881 59.62 28.19 20.01
C PRO A 881 58.72 27.23 20.78
N ASP A 882 58.69 27.41 22.11
CA ASP A 882 57.76 26.67 22.96
C ASP A 882 56.32 26.95 22.54
N HIS A 883 55.52 25.89 22.43
CA HIS A 883 54.13 25.96 22.00
C HIS A 883 53.27 24.92 22.75
N PRO A 884 52.04 25.25 23.18
CA PRO A 884 51.20 24.33 23.95
C PRO A 884 50.88 23.03 23.20
N GLU A 885 50.67 23.10 21.88
CA GLU A 885 50.38 21.93 21.04
C GLU A 885 51.62 21.12 20.62
N ARG A 886 52.83 21.56 20.99
CA ARG A 886 54.08 20.90 20.59
C ARG A 886 54.24 19.57 21.32
N PHE A 887 54.57 18.50 20.59
CA PHE A 887 54.97 17.25 21.23
C PHE A 887 56.31 17.39 21.96
N ASP A 888 56.39 16.95 23.21
CA ASP A 888 57.57 17.11 24.08
C ASP A 888 58.40 15.82 24.25
N PHE A 889 57.77 14.65 24.12
CA PHE A 889 58.42 13.35 24.34
C PHE A 889 58.43 12.48 23.08
N TRP A 890 57.26 12.26 22.47
CA TRP A 890 57.13 11.46 21.25
C TRP A 890 57.47 12.29 20.02
N ARG A 891 58.31 11.75 19.13
CA ARG A 891 58.79 12.43 17.91
C ARG A 891 57.70 12.44 16.85
N GLN A 892 56.71 13.30 17.06
CA GLN A 892 55.47 13.35 16.30
C GLN A 892 55.24 14.75 15.73
N VAL A 893 54.45 14.79 14.66
CA VAL A 893 53.96 16.00 14.02
C VAL A 893 52.58 15.72 13.43
N LEU A 894 51.68 16.70 13.49
CA LEU A 894 50.39 16.68 12.80
C LEU A 894 50.43 17.60 11.58
N CYS A 895 49.53 17.39 10.63
CA CYS A 895 49.24 18.35 9.57
C CYS A 895 48.41 19.52 10.09
N ARG A 896 48.50 20.66 9.41
CA ARG A 896 47.72 21.87 9.71
C ARG A 896 46.24 21.70 9.38
N GLN A 897 45.95 20.98 8.30
CA GLN A 897 44.60 20.78 7.79
C GLN A 897 43.86 19.75 8.66
N GLY A 898 42.76 20.18 9.27
CA GLY A 898 41.77 19.28 9.85
C GLY A 898 40.86 18.75 8.75
N LEU A 899 40.82 17.43 8.57
CA LEU A 899 40.07 16.78 7.51
C LEU A 899 38.67 16.40 7.96
N THR A 900 37.72 16.70 7.08
CA THR A 900 36.31 16.30 7.13
C THR A 900 35.90 15.84 5.73
N GLY A 901 35.01 14.85 5.62
CA GLY A 901 34.60 14.27 4.33
C GLY A 901 35.50 13.12 3.84
N GLN A 902 35.48 12.86 2.53
CA GLN A 902 36.35 11.85 1.90
C GLN A 902 37.65 12.50 1.42
N CYS A 903 38.78 12.03 1.94
CA CYS A 903 40.10 12.59 1.64
C CYS A 903 41.11 11.46 1.41
N TYR A 904 42.00 11.66 0.43
CA TYR A 904 43.10 10.74 0.15
C TYR A 904 44.43 11.47 0.15
N TRP A 905 45.45 10.85 0.73
CA TRP A 905 46.83 11.32 0.63
C TRP A 905 47.80 10.15 0.64
N GLU A 906 48.97 10.35 0.04
CA GLU A 906 50.05 9.38 0.06
C GLU A 906 51.21 9.94 0.90
N ALA A 907 51.84 9.07 1.68
CA ALA A 907 53.04 9.40 2.45
C ALA A 907 54.12 8.36 2.20
N GLU A 908 55.31 8.83 1.84
CA GLU A 908 56.50 8.02 1.61
C GLU A 908 57.41 8.08 2.83
N ARG A 909 57.82 6.91 3.34
CA ARG A 909 58.66 6.78 4.52
C ARG A 909 60.07 6.28 4.21
N CYS A 910 61.04 6.67 5.03
CA CYS A 910 62.32 5.99 5.14
C CYS A 910 62.56 5.58 6.60
N GLY A 911 62.87 4.30 6.83
CA GLY A 911 62.96 3.73 8.18
C GLY A 911 61.60 3.48 8.83
N ARG A 912 61.59 3.43 10.16
CA ARG A 912 60.38 3.13 10.96
C ARG A 912 59.58 4.40 11.24
N ALA A 913 58.35 4.42 10.75
CA ALA A 913 57.40 5.53 10.92
C ALA A 913 56.01 5.00 11.26
N SER A 914 55.21 5.79 11.98
CA SER A 914 53.76 5.55 12.10
C SER A 914 52.99 6.63 11.36
N ILE A 915 52.01 6.22 10.58
CA ILE A 915 51.17 7.08 9.74
C ILE A 915 49.73 6.93 10.24
N GLY A 916 49.06 8.03 10.55
CA GLY A 916 47.74 7.95 11.14
C GLY A 916 46.97 9.25 11.09
N VAL A 917 45.87 9.30 11.83
CA VAL A 917 45.11 10.52 12.09
C VAL A 917 44.83 10.64 13.58
N ALA A 918 44.72 11.87 14.07
CA ALA A 918 44.40 12.19 15.45
C ALA A 918 43.36 13.29 15.53
N TYR A 919 42.52 13.24 16.56
CA TYR A 919 41.75 14.41 16.93
C TYR A 919 42.65 15.52 17.46
N ARG A 920 42.14 16.76 17.37
CA ARG A 920 42.85 17.92 17.92
C ARG A 920 43.09 17.78 19.43
N ARG A 921 42.12 17.24 20.16
CA ARG A 921 42.16 17.01 21.62
C ARG A 921 43.17 15.95 22.10
N MET A 922 43.81 15.22 21.19
CA MET A 922 44.80 14.21 21.58
C MET A 922 45.93 14.86 22.39
N CYS A 923 46.28 14.27 23.53
CA CYS A 923 47.32 14.80 24.41
C CYS A 923 48.66 14.93 23.65
N ARG A 924 49.42 15.99 23.94
CA ARG A 924 50.73 16.26 23.31
C ARG A 924 51.90 16.09 24.26
N LYS A 925 51.63 15.90 25.56
CA LYS A 925 52.63 16.01 26.62
C LYS A 925 52.85 14.68 27.34
N GLY A 926 54.10 14.44 27.76
CA GLY A 926 54.50 13.30 28.57
C GLY A 926 54.69 11.99 27.79
N GLU A 927 55.21 10.97 28.48
CA GLU A 927 55.59 9.67 27.90
C GLU A 927 54.47 8.62 27.84
N GLY A 928 53.29 8.96 28.36
CA GLY A 928 52.15 8.04 28.45
C GLY A 928 51.56 7.62 27.11
N LYS A 929 50.61 6.67 27.16
CA LYS A 929 49.86 6.22 25.97
C LYS A 929 48.97 7.31 25.39
N ASP A 930 48.48 8.22 26.22
CA ASP A 930 47.57 9.30 25.83
C ASP A 930 48.19 10.27 24.83
N SER A 931 49.52 10.43 24.83
CA SER A 931 50.25 11.28 23.90
C SER A 931 50.82 10.55 22.68
N TRP A 932 50.69 9.22 22.62
CA TRP A 932 51.23 8.39 21.54
C TRP A 932 50.18 8.14 20.45
N LEU A 933 50.47 8.59 19.22
CA LEU A 933 49.65 8.38 18.03
C LEU A 933 49.28 6.89 17.81
N GLY A 934 47.98 6.62 17.80
CA GLY A 934 47.39 5.28 17.65
C GLY A 934 47.26 4.49 18.96
N ARG A 935 47.82 4.93 20.09
CA ARG A 935 47.75 4.16 21.36
C ARG A 935 46.72 4.67 22.37
N ASN A 936 45.86 5.59 21.94
CA ASN A 936 44.77 6.16 22.71
C ASN A 936 43.45 6.07 21.92
N ASN A 937 42.34 6.42 22.56
CA ASN A 937 41.00 6.43 21.97
C ASN A 937 40.73 7.62 21.01
N SER A 938 41.71 8.52 20.83
CA SER A 938 41.58 9.75 20.06
C SER A 938 42.51 9.79 18.84
N SER A 939 43.12 8.65 18.48
CA SER A 939 43.97 8.52 17.30
C SER A 939 44.01 7.09 16.76
N TRP A 940 44.26 6.97 15.45
CA TRP A 940 44.33 5.71 14.71
C TRP A 940 45.59 5.74 13.86
N ALA A 941 46.41 4.68 13.91
CA ALA A 941 47.67 4.67 13.18
C ALA A 941 48.04 3.29 12.62
N LEU A 942 48.78 3.33 11.52
CA LEU A 942 49.53 2.22 10.97
C LEU A 942 51.01 2.42 11.31
N SER A 943 51.57 1.55 12.14
CA SER A 943 53.01 1.48 12.39
C SER A 943 53.68 0.69 11.26
N CYS A 944 54.57 1.33 10.53
CA CYS A 944 55.28 0.78 9.38
C CYS A 944 56.75 0.52 9.73
N THR A 945 57.21 -0.69 9.47
CA THR A 945 58.61 -1.14 9.57
C THR A 945 59.01 -1.87 8.30
N ASP A 946 60.32 -2.07 8.10
CA ASP A 946 60.81 -2.84 6.95
C ASP A 946 60.44 -4.33 7.05
N ASP A 947 60.18 -4.82 8.27
CA ASP A 947 59.76 -6.19 8.54
C ASP A 947 58.24 -6.42 8.49
N GLY A 948 57.42 -5.36 8.36
CA GLY A 948 55.96 -5.49 8.35
C GLY A 948 55.17 -4.28 8.83
N TYR A 949 53.84 -4.44 8.86
CA TYR A 949 52.89 -3.42 9.29
C TYR A 949 52.12 -3.84 10.54
N ARG A 950 51.76 -2.87 11.38
CA ARG A 950 50.91 -3.07 12.56
C ARG A 950 49.83 -1.99 12.63
N ALA A 951 48.57 -2.39 12.71
CA ALA A 951 47.46 -1.48 12.97
C ALA A 951 47.34 -1.23 14.48
N VAL A 952 47.29 0.03 14.89
CA VAL A 952 47.32 0.47 16.29
C VAL A 952 46.18 1.44 16.57
N HIS A 953 45.32 1.10 17.53
CA HIS A 953 44.25 1.96 18.04
C HIS A 953 43.90 1.57 19.49
N ASP A 954 43.73 2.54 20.39
CA ASP A 954 43.22 2.32 21.76
C ASP A 954 43.85 1.14 22.53
N GLY A 955 45.18 1.04 22.47
CA GLY A 955 45.95 -0.03 23.11
C GLY A 955 45.94 -1.37 22.38
N THR A 956 45.09 -1.56 21.35
CA THR A 956 45.15 -2.70 20.44
C THR A 956 46.31 -2.54 19.44
N ASN A 957 46.98 -3.66 19.13
CA ASN A 957 48.13 -3.69 18.23
C ASN A 957 48.10 -4.99 17.42
N THR A 958 47.58 -4.90 16.20
CA THR A 958 47.33 -6.05 15.33
C THR A 958 48.39 -6.11 14.25
N ALA A 959 49.19 -7.18 14.24
CA ALA A 959 50.16 -7.43 13.16
C ALA A 959 49.45 -7.83 11.88
N LEU A 960 49.82 -7.19 10.77
CA LEU A 960 49.28 -7.49 9.45
C LEU A 960 50.18 -8.52 8.77
N THR A 961 49.59 -9.49 8.07
CA THR A 961 50.30 -10.58 7.39
C THR A 961 50.86 -10.17 6.02
N ILE A 962 50.56 -8.95 5.56
CA ILE A 962 50.96 -8.45 4.25
C ILE A 962 52.43 -7.98 4.29
N PRO A 963 53.32 -8.54 3.46
CA PRO A 963 54.73 -8.16 3.44
C PRO A 963 54.92 -6.76 2.82
N PRO A 964 55.83 -5.92 3.35
CA PRO A 964 56.15 -4.63 2.76
C PRO A 964 56.83 -4.80 1.40
N SER A 965 56.26 -4.20 0.35
CA SER A 965 56.86 -4.12 -0.99
C SER A 965 56.91 -2.69 -1.54
N SER A 966 56.52 -1.71 -0.73
CA SER A 966 56.68 -0.28 -1.01
C SER A 966 56.87 0.51 0.28
N ASN A 967 57.63 1.60 0.18
CA ASN A 967 57.78 2.59 1.24
C ASN A 967 56.68 3.66 1.22
N ARG A 968 55.78 3.60 0.24
CA ARG A 968 54.67 4.54 0.12
C ARG A 968 53.37 3.93 0.62
N VAL A 969 52.69 4.67 1.49
CA VAL A 969 51.40 4.30 2.09
C VAL A 969 50.36 5.35 1.69
N GLY A 970 49.29 4.90 1.07
CA GLY A 970 48.10 5.70 0.78
C GLY A 970 47.13 5.61 1.95
N VAL A 971 46.48 6.71 2.28
CA VAL A 971 45.49 6.79 3.35
C VAL A 971 44.21 7.37 2.77
N LEU A 972 43.12 6.60 2.85
CA LEU A 972 41.78 7.07 2.51
C LEU A 972 40.99 7.24 3.80
N LEU A 973 40.60 8.47 4.07
CA LEU A 973 39.65 8.83 5.11
C LEU A 973 38.27 8.98 4.46
N ASP A 974 37.27 8.25 4.96
CA ASP A 974 35.86 8.61 4.78
C ASP A 974 35.29 8.99 6.15
N TRP A 975 35.32 10.28 6.43
CA TRP A 975 34.87 10.82 7.71
C TRP A 975 33.38 10.53 7.95
N SER A 976 32.56 10.59 6.90
CA SER A 976 31.11 10.43 6.97
C SER A 976 30.66 8.98 7.14
N ALA A 977 31.31 8.04 6.45
CA ALA A 977 31.09 6.61 6.63
C ALA A 977 31.82 6.05 7.86
N GLY A 978 32.72 6.84 8.47
CA GLY A 978 33.46 6.44 9.65
C GLY A 978 34.56 5.43 9.34
N THR A 979 35.22 5.53 8.18
CA THR A 979 36.26 4.59 7.78
C THR A 979 37.61 5.27 7.58
N LEU A 980 38.68 4.60 7.98
CA LEU A 980 40.06 5.02 7.71
C LEU A 980 40.83 3.82 7.17
N SER A 981 41.15 3.84 5.88
CA SER A 981 41.77 2.74 5.17
C SER A 981 43.20 3.09 4.77
N PHE A 982 44.11 2.15 5.00
CA PHE A 982 45.51 2.24 4.63
C PHE A 982 45.80 1.30 3.46
N TYR A 983 46.56 1.78 2.48
CA TYR A 983 46.93 1.05 1.30
C TYR A 983 48.44 1.09 1.14
N GLN A 984 49.00 0.00 0.67
CA GLN A 984 50.36 -0.01 0.16
C GLN A 984 50.35 0.41 -1.31
N VAL A 985 51.16 1.40 -1.66
CA VAL A 985 51.20 2.00 -2.99
C VAL A 985 52.47 1.55 -3.71
N SER A 986 52.36 0.58 -4.63
CA SER A 986 53.45 0.11 -5.51
C SER A 986 53.15 0.47 -6.98
N CYS A 987 54.06 0.19 -7.91
CA CYS A 987 53.78 0.25 -9.36
C CYS A 987 52.73 -0.82 -9.73
N GLY A 988 51.44 -0.53 -9.51
CA GLY A 988 50.29 -1.41 -9.70
C GLY A 988 49.06 -0.93 -8.94
N SER A 989 48.05 -1.79 -8.77
CA SER A 989 46.84 -1.49 -7.99
C SER A 989 47.17 -1.40 -6.49
N PRO A 990 46.68 -0.38 -5.76
CA PRO A 990 46.96 -0.22 -4.34
C PRO A 990 46.42 -1.41 -3.52
N GLY A 991 47.30 -2.07 -2.76
CA GLY A 991 46.92 -3.21 -1.91
C GLY A 991 46.39 -2.72 -0.56
N LEU A 992 45.15 -3.05 -0.21
CA LEU A 992 44.57 -2.69 1.09
C LEU A 992 45.35 -3.37 2.22
N LEU A 993 45.88 -2.57 3.15
CA LEU A 993 46.58 -3.05 4.34
C LEU A 993 45.61 -3.26 5.50
N HIS A 994 44.82 -2.24 5.84
CA HIS A 994 43.92 -2.26 6.98
C HIS A 994 42.85 -1.17 6.89
N THR A 995 41.67 -1.42 7.45
CA THR A 995 40.59 -0.43 7.59
C THR A 995 40.13 -0.37 9.04
N PHE A 996 40.17 0.81 9.63
CA PHE A 996 39.47 1.09 10.89
C PHE A 996 38.03 1.50 10.61
N LEU A 997 37.10 0.97 11.41
CA LEU A 997 35.70 1.38 11.45
C LEU A 997 35.47 2.12 12.77
N THR A 998 35.08 3.39 12.70
CA THR A 998 34.87 4.28 13.85
C THR A 998 33.75 5.27 13.55
N SER A 999 33.36 6.09 14.52
CA SER A 999 32.46 7.23 14.28
C SER A 999 33.21 8.50 14.61
N PHE A 1000 33.61 9.23 13.58
CA PHE A 1000 34.34 10.47 13.78
C PHE A 1000 33.40 11.55 14.33
N THR A 1001 33.83 12.23 15.40
CA THR A 1001 33.02 13.22 16.13
C THR A 1001 33.47 14.65 15.90
N GLU A 1002 34.72 14.84 15.44
CA GLU A 1002 35.32 16.12 15.15
C GLU A 1002 36.34 15.95 13.98
N PRO A 1003 36.85 17.05 13.39
CA PRO A 1003 37.86 16.96 12.34
C PRO A 1003 39.10 16.19 12.81
N VAL A 1004 39.64 15.34 11.93
CA VAL A 1004 40.84 14.56 12.20
C VAL A 1004 42.04 15.12 11.44
N TYR A 1005 43.19 15.12 12.09
CA TYR A 1005 44.42 15.71 11.58
C TYR A 1005 45.37 14.57 11.23
N PRO A 1006 45.83 14.44 9.97
CA PRO A 1006 46.88 13.50 9.60
C PRO A 1006 48.11 13.70 10.49
N GLY A 1007 48.69 12.60 10.95
CA GLY A 1007 49.76 12.61 11.94
C GLY A 1007 50.83 11.58 11.63
N PHE A 1008 52.06 11.90 12.00
CA PHE A 1008 53.24 11.09 11.72
C PHE A 1008 54.14 10.98 12.95
N GLN A 1009 54.69 9.80 13.20
CA GLN A 1009 55.68 9.52 14.25
C GLN A 1009 56.95 8.93 13.64
N LEU A 1010 58.14 9.44 13.99
CA LEU A 1010 59.44 8.98 13.48
C LEU A 1010 60.30 8.33 14.58
N ALA A 1011 60.62 7.04 14.43
CA ALA A 1011 61.17 6.23 15.51
C ALA A 1011 62.70 6.25 15.64
N TRP A 1012 63.45 6.40 14.54
CA TRP A 1012 64.93 6.42 14.57
C TRP A 1012 65.49 7.73 14.02
N VAL A 1013 66.71 8.06 14.42
CA VAL A 1013 67.48 9.16 13.80
C VAL A 1013 67.67 8.82 12.32
N ASN A 1014 67.52 9.82 11.44
CA ASN A 1014 67.50 9.71 9.98
C ASN A 1014 66.22 9.10 9.38
N SER A 1015 65.22 8.74 10.18
CA SER A 1015 63.90 8.37 9.62
C SER A 1015 63.24 9.61 9.02
N THR A 1016 62.59 9.43 7.86
CA THR A 1016 61.90 10.52 7.14
C THR A 1016 60.46 10.13 6.81
N ILE A 1017 59.60 11.13 6.70
CA ILE A 1017 58.28 11.04 6.08
C ILE A 1017 58.13 12.20 5.09
N THR A 1018 57.65 11.91 3.90
CA THR A 1018 57.37 12.91 2.85
C THR A 1018 55.93 12.74 2.40
N LEU A 1019 55.15 13.81 2.43
CA LEU A 1019 53.82 13.88 1.81
C LEU A 1019 53.99 13.96 0.29
N CYS A 1020 53.32 13.07 -0.45
CA CYS A 1020 53.45 12.95 -1.90
C CYS A 1020 52.39 13.73 -2.67
#